data_AF-A0A9W6DCC8-F1
#
_entry.id   AF-A0A9W6DCC8-F1
#
_cell.length_a   1.000
_cell.length_b   1.000
_cell.length_c   1.000
_cell.angle_alpha   90.00
_cell.angle_beta   90.00
_cell.angle_gamma   90.00
#
_symmetry.space_group_name_H-M   'P 1'
#
loop_
_entity.id
_entity.type
_entity.pdbx_description
1 polymer ?
#
loop_
_entity_poly.entity_id
_entity_poly.type
_entity_poly.pdbx_seq_one_letter_code
_entity_poly.pdbx_strand_id
1 'polypeptide(L)'
;MKNSLKKVLMSLALACTTASFMLPTVKVSAATTAPNVTGIVANTYIGDAGRMVSSFQITVDDISKVSDLKASDFDITGNYNGIPLTLSSTVTPDYTDDGISLTTSGNIITMNVKPFKYQGAISFGGTTKNNFAVTCSKYSQLTFDASKVTKMTTRTVDDFTAGKFTGSNGITLQYRMYTSKKPGPQPLMVYLHGGGNDEVGTDNISQLTANRAAVSTIEDGRSNSVLSVQFPENYSYKIYSIPDQLKKMQDMFVTYKELIDNLVQTGKVDKDKIYLVGASSGGGGVFRFLMQYPDLFAGAIAISTKDTIGDYSQPEDIALPDFKEKLKGITNIPLWIVASKNDLICNSNESKYAYDALKSLGDTKVNLTLLSDDYMATLGLGGFLLHWAWVPVYNNYADTSVSNTGMMDWLFQQTKRTTPIAQIKGITANTYVGDAGRMVSSFEITVDDINKVKDIKASDFDITGNYDGYPLSPDGKLAQNNYTDDGIKLTITGNTIKIEVNPFKYFGGYITPGAVNCVKYPELSFDQSNITKVNTKTADDFASAKFTGSNGTSLNYRLYTSKSTTPQPLVVWLHGGGEVGSDNDVNITANRGATTWIEAGKDTSVLSVQFPANYGWAIYKNPTELPLMEKYNDVQYELIQKLIESGKVDKNRIYLVGPSSGGGGTFRFLMQYPKLFAGAIAIAAKDTIGDYSQPEAVAVGDFMDKLKGITDIPLWIVHAENDPTCDSRTSKYAYEALQKLGDTKVKLTIYDDAFMNSQKLYGGLRHWSWVPALNNTEMINWLFDQTKAPAQTGNNNGSTTTPQTGNTNGTTGTTPQTGNNNGTTVTTPQSGNNSTSTTTTAQTSTNSSSSSTLPKTGSVVDFSLMMLISSALVALGFVLLRRKATN
;
A
#
# COMPACT_ATOMS: atom_id res chain seq x y z
N MET A 1 -70.05 -21.22 15.74
CA MET A 1 -71.20 -20.70 16.50
C MET A 1 -71.42 -21.60 17.71
N LYS A 2 -71.22 -21.07 18.92
CA LYS A 2 -71.82 -21.46 20.22
C LYS A 2 -71.63 -22.92 20.67
N ASN A 3 -71.48 -23.29 21.93
CA ASN A 3 -71.36 -22.68 23.25
C ASN A 3 -71.11 -23.94 24.12
N SER A 4 -70.03 -24.02 24.90
CA SER A 4 -70.08 -23.79 26.35
C SER A 4 -71.31 -24.33 27.12
N LEU A 5 -71.01 -24.89 28.30
CA LEU A 5 -71.85 -25.08 29.49
C LEU A 5 -72.51 -26.45 29.75
N LYS A 6 -71.97 -27.14 30.77
CA LYS A 6 -72.63 -27.65 32.01
C LYS A 6 -71.70 -28.67 32.65
N LYS A 7 -70.75 -28.31 33.53
CA LYS A 7 -70.89 -27.89 34.94
C LYS A 7 -71.91 -28.70 35.76
N VAL A 8 -71.34 -29.49 36.70
CA VAL A 8 -71.68 -29.58 38.14
C VAL A 8 -72.57 -30.74 38.60
N LEU A 9 -71.89 -31.70 39.26
CA LEU A 9 -72.20 -32.43 40.51
C LEU A 9 -73.59 -33.05 40.75
N MET A 10 -73.59 -34.38 40.99
CA MET A 10 -74.17 -35.09 42.16
C MET A 10 -74.05 -36.61 41.91
N SER A 11 -73.13 -37.32 42.56
CA SER A 11 -73.26 -38.02 43.86
C SER A 11 -74.01 -39.37 43.80
N LEU A 12 -73.21 -40.43 44.04
CA LEU A 12 -73.47 -41.75 44.63
C LEU A 12 -74.92 -42.24 44.83
N ALA A 13 -75.20 -43.45 44.35
CA ALA A 13 -76.00 -44.43 45.07
C ALA A 13 -75.60 -45.88 44.70
N LEU A 14 -75.03 -46.57 45.71
CA LEU A 14 -75.08 -48.02 45.99
C LEU A 14 -76.53 -48.57 45.81
N ALA A 15 -76.84 -49.85 45.59
CA ALA A 15 -76.18 -51.15 45.70
C ALA A 15 -77.09 -52.22 45.07
N CYS A 16 -76.52 -53.37 44.65
CA CYS A 16 -77.15 -54.71 44.68
C CYS A 16 -76.00 -55.73 44.48
N THR A 17 -75.47 -56.42 45.51
CA THR A 17 -75.90 -57.74 46.07
C THR A 17 -76.08 -58.81 44.96
N THR A 18 -75.44 -59.98 44.95
CA THR A 18 -74.95 -60.89 46.00
C THR A 18 -73.96 -61.93 45.43
N ALA A 19 -73.08 -62.43 46.30
CA ALA A 19 -71.98 -63.37 46.05
C ALA A 19 -72.34 -64.85 46.28
N SER A 20 -71.52 -65.76 45.75
CA SER A 20 -71.11 -67.11 46.27
C SER A 20 -70.41 -67.90 45.13
N PHE A 21 -69.30 -68.65 45.24
CA PHE A 21 -68.31 -68.99 46.27
C PHE A 21 -67.12 -69.67 45.53
N MET A 22 -65.86 -69.36 45.88
CA MET A 22 -64.67 -70.26 45.91
C MET A 22 -63.40 -69.42 46.22
N LEU A 23 -62.78 -69.68 47.38
CA LEU A 23 -61.47 -69.20 47.84
C LEU A 23 -60.33 -70.01 47.18
N PRO A 24 -59.03 -69.75 47.44
CA PRO A 24 -58.26 -68.52 47.27
C PRO A 24 -57.03 -68.79 46.36
N THR A 25 -56.63 -67.83 45.52
CA THR A 25 -55.24 -67.78 45.04
C THR A 25 -54.70 -66.40 45.32
N VAL A 26 -53.92 -66.31 46.40
CA VAL A 26 -52.98 -65.21 46.61
C VAL A 26 -51.98 -65.28 45.45
N LYS A 27 -52.14 -64.41 44.46
CA LYS A 27 -51.01 -63.95 43.65
C LYS A 27 -50.46 -62.72 44.35
N VAL A 28 -49.37 -62.90 45.08
CA VAL A 28 -48.49 -61.79 45.45
C VAL A 28 -47.97 -61.21 44.14
N SER A 29 -48.45 -60.05 43.72
CA SER A 29 -47.68 -59.20 42.80
C SER A 29 -46.67 -58.46 43.66
N ALA A 30 -45.40 -58.84 43.57
CA ALA A 30 -44.32 -58.03 44.14
C ALA A 30 -44.40 -56.63 43.52
N ALA A 31 -44.69 -55.62 44.33
CA ALA A 31 -44.49 -54.24 43.94
C ALA A 31 -42.98 -54.02 43.81
N THR A 32 -42.44 -54.10 42.59
CA THR A 32 -41.08 -53.62 42.30
C THR A 32 -41.03 -52.14 42.64
N THR A 33 -40.27 -51.79 43.67
CA THR A 33 -39.98 -50.40 44.03
C THR A 33 -39.26 -49.74 42.86
N ALA A 34 -39.77 -48.61 42.39
CA ALA A 34 -39.15 -47.86 41.30
C ALA A 34 -37.71 -47.44 41.66
N PRO A 35 -36.79 -47.37 40.68
CA PRO A 35 -35.42 -46.90 40.92
C PRO A 35 -35.42 -45.42 41.31
N ASN A 36 -34.53 -45.03 42.23
CA ASN A 36 -34.29 -43.63 42.56
C ASN A 36 -32.99 -43.15 41.89
N VAL A 37 -33.06 -42.09 41.07
CA VAL A 37 -31.89 -41.50 40.41
C VAL A 37 -31.22 -40.51 41.35
N THR A 38 -29.96 -40.76 41.68
CA THR A 38 -29.17 -39.95 42.63
C THR A 38 -28.18 -39.03 41.94
N GLY A 39 -27.88 -39.24 40.66
CA GLY A 39 -26.99 -38.39 39.89
C GLY A 39 -27.01 -38.70 38.40
N ILE A 40 -26.83 -37.68 37.58
CA ILE A 40 -26.69 -37.77 36.13
C ILE A 40 -25.44 -37.00 35.72
N VAL A 41 -24.48 -37.68 35.10
CA VAL A 41 -23.28 -37.07 34.54
C VAL A 41 -23.38 -37.07 33.02
N ALA A 42 -23.26 -35.91 32.38
CA ALA A 42 -23.12 -35.82 30.93
C ALA A 42 -21.63 -35.84 30.56
N ASN A 43 -21.21 -36.87 29.82
CA ASN A 43 -19.89 -36.93 29.23
C ASN A 43 -19.90 -36.21 27.89
N THR A 44 -19.05 -35.21 27.77
CA THR A 44 -19.00 -34.32 26.62
C THR A 44 -17.58 -34.17 26.07
N TYR A 45 -17.49 -33.72 24.83
CA TYR A 45 -16.26 -33.31 24.17
C TYR A 45 -16.54 -32.08 23.30
N ILE A 46 -15.50 -31.39 22.83
CA ILE A 46 -15.69 -30.24 21.94
C ILE A 46 -15.56 -30.71 20.49
N GLY A 47 -16.67 -30.65 19.75
CA GLY A 47 -16.73 -30.89 18.31
C GLY A 47 -16.77 -29.59 17.52
N ASP A 48 -16.90 -29.70 16.20
CA ASP A 48 -16.86 -28.54 15.28
C ASP A 48 -17.98 -27.53 15.54
N ALA A 49 -19.12 -27.97 16.08
CA ALA A 49 -20.28 -27.14 16.43
C ALA A 49 -20.36 -26.75 17.93
N GLY A 50 -19.28 -27.02 18.68
CA GLY A 50 -19.16 -26.73 20.11
C GLY A 50 -19.26 -27.97 21.00
N ARG A 51 -19.78 -27.81 22.22
CA ARG A 51 -19.84 -28.89 23.21
C ARG A 51 -20.87 -29.96 22.84
N MET A 52 -20.39 -31.17 22.58
CA MET A 52 -21.15 -32.35 22.16
C MET A 52 -21.26 -33.36 23.30
N VAL A 53 -22.44 -33.92 23.51
CA VAL A 53 -22.69 -35.06 24.40
C VAL A 53 -22.37 -36.35 23.67
N SER A 54 -21.68 -37.28 24.31
CA SER A 54 -21.44 -38.63 23.78
C SER A 54 -22.00 -39.74 24.66
N SER A 55 -22.23 -39.48 25.94
CA SER A 55 -22.92 -40.42 26.83
C SER A 55 -23.45 -39.75 28.09
N PHE A 56 -24.36 -40.45 28.77
CA PHE A 56 -24.80 -40.14 30.13
C PHE A 56 -24.44 -41.27 31.08
N GLN A 57 -24.01 -40.93 32.30
CA GLN A 57 -23.93 -41.86 33.42
C GLN A 57 -25.05 -41.56 34.40
N ILE A 58 -25.98 -42.50 34.55
CA ILE A 58 -27.16 -42.37 35.41
C ILE A 58 -26.91 -43.26 36.63
N THR A 59 -26.79 -42.65 37.80
CA THR A 59 -26.59 -43.36 39.07
C THR A 59 -27.94 -43.65 39.71
N VAL A 60 -28.24 -44.92 39.93
CA VAL A 60 -29.45 -45.37 40.64
C VAL A 60 -29.11 -45.84 42.06
N ASP A 61 -30.10 -45.87 42.93
CA ASP A 61 -29.95 -46.39 44.30
C ASP A 61 -29.68 -47.91 44.32
N ASP A 62 -30.28 -48.66 43.40
CA ASP A 62 -30.12 -50.11 43.27
C ASP A 62 -30.30 -50.56 41.80
N ILE A 63 -29.23 -51.09 41.20
CA ILE A 63 -29.22 -51.53 39.79
C ILE A 63 -30.14 -52.72 39.52
N SER A 64 -30.45 -53.53 40.54
CA SER A 64 -31.35 -54.69 40.39
C SER A 64 -32.79 -54.29 40.04
N LYS A 65 -33.19 -53.06 40.36
CA LYS A 65 -34.52 -52.50 40.05
C LYS A 65 -34.73 -52.20 38.56
N VAL A 66 -33.67 -52.23 37.77
CA VAL A 66 -33.64 -51.90 36.33
C VAL A 66 -32.92 -52.99 35.51
N SER A 67 -32.86 -54.23 36.02
CA SER A 67 -32.11 -55.32 35.38
C SER A 67 -32.65 -55.73 34.00
N ASP A 68 -33.87 -55.35 33.66
CA ASP A 68 -34.56 -55.65 32.41
C ASP A 68 -34.68 -54.43 31.48
N LEU A 69 -33.93 -53.35 31.78
CA LEU A 69 -33.81 -52.14 30.98
C LEU A 69 -33.07 -52.42 29.66
N LYS A 70 -33.58 -51.88 28.55
CA LYS A 70 -33.00 -52.02 27.22
C LYS A 70 -32.80 -50.66 26.57
N ALA A 71 -31.89 -50.59 25.60
CA ALA A 71 -31.66 -49.37 24.81
C ALA A 71 -32.95 -48.86 24.16
N SER A 72 -33.80 -49.77 23.65
CA SER A 72 -35.10 -49.45 23.05
C SER A 72 -36.12 -48.86 24.01
N ASP A 73 -35.87 -48.88 25.32
CA ASP A 73 -36.75 -48.24 26.30
C ASP A 73 -36.51 -46.73 26.36
N PHE A 74 -35.43 -46.23 25.75
CA PHE A 74 -35.06 -44.83 25.70
C PHE A 74 -35.25 -44.20 24.32
N ASP A 75 -35.54 -42.91 24.33
CA ASP A 75 -35.63 -42.05 23.15
C ASP A 75 -35.12 -40.65 23.53
N ILE A 76 -34.43 -39.98 22.61
CA ILE A 76 -33.87 -38.65 22.80
C ILE A 76 -34.48 -37.70 21.77
N THR A 77 -35.13 -36.66 22.26
CA THR A 77 -35.66 -35.58 21.42
C THR A 77 -34.80 -34.32 21.54
N GLY A 78 -34.82 -33.47 20.52
CA GLY A 78 -33.99 -32.27 20.46
C GLY A 78 -32.49 -32.55 20.26
N ASN A 79 -32.13 -33.75 19.79
CA ASN A 79 -30.75 -34.16 19.55
C ASN A 79 -30.34 -33.97 18.08
N TYR A 80 -29.32 -33.17 17.86
CA TYR A 80 -28.76 -32.93 16.53
C TYR A 80 -27.26 -32.59 16.65
N ASN A 81 -26.52 -32.75 15.56
CA ASN A 81 -25.04 -32.64 15.54
C ASN A 81 -24.51 -31.19 15.68
N GLY A 82 -25.38 -30.19 15.84
CA GLY A 82 -24.99 -28.79 15.98
C GLY A 82 -24.82 -28.01 14.66
N ILE A 83 -24.76 -28.67 13.50
CA ILE A 83 -24.57 -28.03 12.19
C ILE A 83 -25.94 -27.94 11.48
N PRO A 84 -26.55 -26.75 11.35
CA PRO A 84 -27.83 -26.62 10.66
C PRO A 84 -27.70 -26.90 9.16
N LEU A 85 -28.49 -27.87 8.65
CA LEU A 85 -28.58 -28.16 7.23
C LEU A 85 -29.52 -27.12 6.57
N THR A 86 -28.92 -26.12 5.93
CA THR A 86 -29.51 -25.18 4.94
C THR A 86 -30.34 -23.99 5.46
N LEU A 87 -30.40 -22.96 4.60
CA LEU A 87 -31.07 -21.66 4.77
C LEU A 87 -32.62 -21.73 4.79
N SER A 88 -33.25 -22.89 4.54
CA SER A 88 -34.68 -23.01 4.77
C SER A 88 -34.90 -23.19 6.27
N SER A 89 -35.82 -22.42 6.83
CA SER A 89 -36.28 -22.40 8.23
C SER A 89 -36.73 -23.74 8.84
N THR A 90 -36.44 -24.87 8.20
CA THR A 90 -36.61 -26.23 8.67
C THR A 90 -35.63 -26.53 9.79
N VAL A 91 -36.18 -26.90 10.94
CA VAL A 91 -35.45 -27.46 12.08
C VAL A 91 -34.63 -28.64 11.57
N THR A 92 -33.35 -28.77 11.95
CA THR A 92 -32.66 -30.06 11.80
C THR A 92 -33.52 -31.09 12.52
N PRO A 93 -34.03 -32.13 11.83
CA PRO A 93 -34.85 -33.13 12.48
C PRO A 93 -34.02 -33.85 13.54
N ASP A 94 -34.68 -34.27 14.62
CA ASP A 94 -34.11 -35.18 15.60
C ASP A 94 -33.54 -36.41 14.90
N TYR A 95 -32.54 -37.04 15.51
CA TYR A 95 -32.02 -38.27 14.94
C TYR A 95 -33.12 -39.33 14.85
N THR A 96 -33.23 -39.97 13.69
CA THR A 96 -34.14 -41.12 13.54
C THR A 96 -33.64 -42.36 14.30
N ASP A 97 -32.35 -42.38 14.60
CA ASP A 97 -31.68 -43.37 15.44
C ASP A 97 -30.67 -42.63 16.34
N ASP A 98 -30.95 -42.67 17.64
CA ASP A 98 -30.16 -42.04 18.68
C ASP A 98 -28.86 -42.78 18.99
N GLY A 99 -28.64 -43.96 18.40
CA GLY A 99 -27.44 -44.77 18.62
C GLY A 99 -27.28 -45.22 20.08
N ILE A 100 -28.40 -45.39 20.80
CA ILE A 100 -28.38 -45.70 22.23
C ILE A 100 -27.80 -47.11 22.46
N SER A 101 -26.79 -47.18 23.31
CA SER A 101 -26.32 -48.45 23.87
C SER A 101 -26.11 -48.32 25.38
N LEU A 102 -26.43 -49.38 26.12
CA LEU A 102 -26.38 -49.39 27.57
C LEU A 102 -25.28 -50.34 28.05
N THR A 103 -24.52 -49.88 29.04
CA THR A 103 -23.64 -50.73 29.84
C THR A 103 -23.84 -50.40 31.31
N THR A 104 -23.64 -51.37 32.20
CA THR A 104 -23.80 -51.17 33.65
C THR A 104 -22.52 -51.53 34.37
N SER A 105 -22.17 -50.74 35.38
CA SER A 105 -21.04 -51.01 36.27
C SER A 105 -21.38 -50.54 37.67
N GLY A 106 -21.55 -51.48 38.60
CA GLY A 106 -22.13 -51.20 39.91
C GLY A 106 -23.54 -50.61 39.76
N ASN A 107 -23.80 -49.48 40.43
CA ASN A 107 -25.07 -48.77 40.39
C ASN A 107 -25.18 -47.69 39.29
N ILE A 108 -24.28 -47.71 38.31
CA ILE A 108 -24.23 -46.72 37.23
C ILE A 108 -24.65 -47.37 35.91
N ILE A 109 -25.60 -46.74 35.23
CA ILE A 109 -26.00 -47.03 33.86
C ILE A 109 -25.26 -46.04 32.96
N THR A 110 -24.37 -46.52 32.11
CA THR A 110 -23.74 -45.72 31.05
C THR A 110 -24.56 -45.89 29.78
N MET A 111 -25.21 -44.81 29.37
CA MET A 111 -25.95 -44.68 28.12
C MET A 111 -25.08 -43.96 27.09
N ASN A 112 -24.47 -44.71 26.16
CA ASN A 112 -23.82 -44.09 25.00
C ASN A 112 -24.87 -43.64 24.00
N VAL A 113 -24.63 -42.51 23.36
CA VAL A 113 -25.56 -41.89 22.41
C VAL A 113 -24.80 -41.44 21.18
N LYS A 114 -25.48 -41.35 20.05
CA LYS A 114 -24.99 -40.65 18.87
C LYS A 114 -24.74 -39.18 19.24
N PRO A 115 -23.55 -38.62 18.98
CA PRO A 115 -23.22 -37.32 19.53
C PRO A 115 -24.15 -36.19 19.09
N PHE A 116 -24.55 -35.33 20.03
CA PHE A 116 -25.40 -34.18 19.77
C PHE A 116 -25.00 -32.98 20.63
N LYS A 117 -25.37 -31.76 20.22
CA LYS A 117 -24.97 -30.52 20.91
C LYS A 117 -25.67 -30.42 22.28
N TYR A 118 -24.91 -30.17 23.36
CA TYR A 118 -25.47 -30.13 24.73
C TYR A 118 -26.43 -28.96 24.95
N GLN A 119 -26.07 -27.77 24.47
CA GLN A 119 -26.93 -26.60 24.45
C GLN A 119 -27.68 -26.59 23.11
N GLY A 120 -29.01 -26.56 23.14
CA GLY A 120 -29.87 -26.63 21.94
C GLY A 120 -29.61 -25.50 20.93
N ALA A 121 -30.43 -25.45 19.86
CA ALA A 121 -30.15 -24.56 18.75
C ALA A 121 -30.47 -23.12 19.15
N ILE A 122 -29.45 -22.26 19.16
CA ILE A 122 -29.65 -20.81 19.25
C ILE A 122 -30.09 -20.36 17.86
N SER A 123 -31.38 -20.04 17.72
CA SER A 123 -31.81 -19.26 16.57
C SER A 123 -31.28 -17.84 16.73
N PHE A 124 -30.71 -17.28 15.66
CA PHE A 124 -30.42 -15.84 15.60
C PHE A 124 -31.76 -15.10 15.80
N GLY A 125 -31.87 -14.32 16.90
CA GLY A 125 -33.12 -13.65 17.30
C GLY A 125 -33.73 -14.12 18.63
N GLY A 126 -33.07 -15.03 19.37
CA GLY A 126 -33.36 -15.25 20.79
C GLY A 126 -34.56 -16.14 21.11
N THR A 127 -35.02 -16.98 20.18
CA THR A 127 -35.91 -18.10 20.56
C THR A 127 -35.09 -19.37 20.73
N THR A 128 -34.96 -19.79 21.98
CA THR A 128 -34.39 -21.07 22.40
C THR A 128 -35.18 -22.19 21.74
N LYS A 129 -34.52 -23.00 20.90
CA LYS A 129 -35.10 -24.27 20.46
C LYS A 129 -34.57 -25.39 21.36
N ASN A 130 -35.52 -26.01 22.05
CA ASN A 130 -35.52 -27.30 22.74
C ASN A 130 -34.18 -27.74 23.34
N ASN A 131 -34.07 -27.65 24.66
CA ASN A 131 -33.14 -28.51 25.39
C ASN A 131 -33.47 -29.97 25.06
N PHE A 132 -32.44 -30.79 24.86
CA PHE A 132 -32.65 -32.22 24.67
C PHE A 132 -33.47 -32.80 25.83
N ALA A 133 -34.28 -33.80 25.53
CA ALA A 133 -34.99 -34.57 26.54
C ALA A 133 -34.77 -36.06 26.28
N VAL A 134 -34.22 -36.75 27.28
CA VAL A 134 -34.12 -38.21 27.31
C VAL A 134 -35.37 -38.73 27.98
N THR A 135 -36.13 -39.56 27.28
CA THR A 135 -37.33 -40.21 27.83
C THR A 135 -37.08 -41.70 28.00
N CYS A 136 -37.59 -42.27 29.10
CA CYS A 136 -37.62 -43.71 29.32
C CYS A 136 -39.07 -44.17 29.42
N SER A 137 -39.51 -45.00 28.47
CA SER A 137 -40.89 -45.50 28.40
C SER A 137 -41.25 -46.45 29.55
N LYS A 138 -40.24 -47.11 30.13
CA LYS A 138 -40.40 -48.14 31.15
C LYS A 138 -40.30 -47.63 32.58
N TYR A 139 -39.36 -46.71 32.84
CA TYR A 139 -39.12 -46.12 34.16
C TYR A 139 -39.09 -44.61 34.05
N SER A 140 -40.19 -43.94 34.42
CA SER A 140 -40.29 -42.48 34.32
C SER A 140 -39.25 -41.73 35.15
N GLN A 141 -38.66 -42.36 36.17
CA GLN A 141 -37.57 -41.81 36.97
C GLN A 141 -36.26 -41.66 36.19
N LEU A 142 -36.10 -42.42 35.09
CA LEU A 142 -34.94 -42.34 34.18
C LEU A 142 -35.15 -41.34 33.03
N THR A 143 -36.26 -40.59 33.02
CA THR A 143 -36.53 -39.49 32.09
C THR A 143 -35.92 -38.20 32.62
N PHE A 144 -35.14 -37.49 31.79
CA PHE A 144 -34.45 -36.27 32.21
C PHE A 144 -34.12 -35.33 31.03
N ASP A 145 -33.84 -34.08 31.36
CA ASP A 145 -33.34 -33.06 30.42
C ASP A 145 -32.04 -32.43 30.95
N ALA A 146 -31.54 -31.40 30.27
CA ALA A 146 -30.35 -30.67 30.67
C ALA A 146 -30.39 -30.12 32.11
N SER A 147 -31.58 -29.82 32.67
CA SER A 147 -31.72 -29.28 34.04
C SER A 147 -31.46 -30.32 35.13
N LYS A 148 -31.56 -31.61 34.80
CA LYS A 148 -31.34 -32.74 35.70
C LYS A 148 -29.91 -33.28 35.65
N VAL A 149 -29.08 -32.79 34.73
CA VAL A 149 -27.66 -33.11 34.67
C VAL A 149 -26.96 -32.48 35.88
N THR A 150 -26.51 -33.33 36.79
CA THR A 150 -25.87 -32.92 38.06
C THR A 150 -24.39 -32.56 37.91
N LYS A 151 -23.73 -33.12 36.90
CA LYS A 151 -22.32 -32.86 36.61
C LYS A 151 -22.09 -32.99 35.11
N MET A 152 -21.17 -32.19 34.60
CA MET A 152 -20.66 -32.35 33.25
C MET A 152 -19.17 -32.66 33.33
N THR A 153 -18.74 -33.60 32.51
CA THR A 153 -17.33 -33.87 32.25
C THR A 153 -17.07 -33.54 30.79
N THR A 154 -16.07 -32.70 30.53
CA THR A 154 -15.74 -32.25 29.19
C THR A 154 -14.31 -32.67 28.88
N ARG A 155 -14.16 -33.65 27.99
CA ARG A 155 -12.84 -34.15 27.56
C ARG A 155 -11.93 -32.97 27.18
N THR A 156 -10.69 -33.01 27.66
CA THR A 156 -9.64 -32.00 27.45
C THR A 156 -9.90 -30.65 28.14
N VAL A 157 -11.12 -30.12 28.10
CA VAL A 157 -11.48 -28.85 28.76
C VAL A 157 -11.33 -28.94 30.28
N ASP A 158 -11.67 -30.09 30.87
CA ASP A 158 -11.52 -30.33 32.30
C ASP A 158 -10.04 -30.33 32.75
N ASP A 159 -9.09 -30.51 31.83
CA ASP A 159 -7.65 -30.43 32.11
C ASP A 159 -7.13 -28.97 32.13
N PHE A 160 -7.94 -27.98 31.75
CA PHE A 160 -7.56 -26.56 31.82
C PHE A 160 -7.74 -26.02 33.24
N THR A 161 -6.68 -25.43 33.78
CA THR A 161 -6.72 -24.70 35.04
C THR A 161 -7.33 -23.32 34.85
N ALA A 162 -8.25 -22.93 35.72
CA ALA A 162 -8.80 -21.58 35.78
C ALA A 162 -7.87 -20.64 36.54
N GLY A 163 -7.63 -19.46 35.98
CA GLY A 163 -6.78 -18.43 36.59
C GLY A 163 -7.35 -17.02 36.42
N LYS A 164 -6.80 -16.11 37.22
CA LYS A 164 -6.98 -14.66 37.09
C LYS A 164 -5.61 -14.00 37.10
N PHE A 165 -5.44 -12.97 36.29
CA PHE A 165 -4.20 -12.19 36.25
C PHE A 165 -4.54 -10.71 36.24
N THR A 166 -3.98 -9.96 37.18
CA THR A 166 -4.11 -8.51 37.24
C THR A 166 -2.82 -7.89 36.74
N GLY A 167 -2.90 -7.15 35.64
CA GLY A 167 -1.75 -6.50 35.04
C GLY A 167 -1.32 -5.24 35.80
N SER A 168 -0.18 -4.69 35.40
CA SER A 168 0.36 -3.44 35.95
C SER A 168 -0.58 -2.24 35.79
N ASN A 169 -1.46 -2.30 34.78
CA ASN A 169 -2.51 -1.31 34.52
C ASN A 169 -3.79 -1.52 35.35
N GLY A 170 -3.82 -2.48 36.28
CA GLY A 170 -4.96 -2.76 37.15
C GLY A 170 -6.11 -3.54 36.51
N ILE A 171 -6.03 -3.86 35.22
CA ILE A 171 -7.01 -4.70 34.53
C ILE A 171 -6.82 -6.15 34.97
N THR A 172 -7.94 -6.84 35.26
CA THR A 172 -7.93 -8.26 35.61
C THR A 172 -8.53 -9.09 34.49
N LEU A 173 -7.75 -10.03 33.96
CA LEU A 173 -8.17 -11.00 32.95
C LEU A 173 -8.46 -12.36 33.60
N GLN A 174 -9.59 -12.95 33.24
CA GLN A 174 -9.87 -14.35 33.54
C GLN A 174 -9.36 -15.21 32.39
N TYR A 175 -8.66 -16.29 32.71
CA TYR A 175 -8.10 -17.17 31.70
C TYR A 175 -8.22 -18.63 32.07
N ARG A 176 -8.07 -19.46 31.05
CA ARG A 176 -7.88 -20.90 31.16
C ARG A 176 -6.55 -21.28 30.56
N MET A 177 -5.82 -22.14 31.26
CA MET A 177 -4.49 -22.59 30.86
C MET A 177 -4.43 -24.11 30.88
N TYR A 178 -4.14 -24.71 29.73
CA TYR A 178 -3.65 -26.08 29.66
C TYR A 178 -2.13 -26.04 29.66
N THR A 179 -1.52 -26.69 30.64
CA THR A 179 -0.05 -26.81 30.74
C THR A 179 0.36 -28.20 30.25
N SER A 180 1.21 -28.25 29.23
CA SER A 180 1.76 -29.52 28.74
C SER A 180 2.50 -30.27 29.85
N LYS A 181 2.34 -31.59 29.89
CA LYS A 181 2.96 -32.48 30.88
C LYS A 181 4.41 -32.84 30.53
N LYS A 182 4.93 -32.39 29.39
CA LYS A 182 6.31 -32.66 28.97
C LYS A 182 7.32 -31.84 29.78
N PRO A 183 8.53 -32.37 30.05
CA PRO A 183 9.57 -31.64 30.77
C PRO A 183 10.12 -30.48 29.94
N GLY A 184 10.52 -29.40 30.63
CA GLY A 184 11.12 -28.21 30.03
C GLY A 184 10.12 -27.26 29.35
N PRO A 185 10.59 -26.10 28.88
CA PRO A 185 9.74 -25.10 28.21
C PRO A 185 9.01 -25.68 27.00
N GLN A 186 7.70 -25.45 26.91
CA GLN A 186 6.86 -25.96 25.82
C GLN A 186 6.34 -24.82 24.95
N PRO A 187 6.08 -25.05 23.65
CA PRO A 187 5.38 -24.08 22.82
C PRO A 187 4.05 -23.65 23.44
N LEU A 188 3.65 -22.40 23.25
CA LEU A 188 2.39 -21.85 23.74
C LEU A 188 1.52 -21.43 22.57
N MET A 189 0.29 -21.94 22.50
CA MET A 189 -0.75 -21.38 21.65
C MET A 189 -1.62 -20.41 22.46
N VAL A 190 -1.66 -19.16 22.03
CA VAL A 190 -2.56 -18.13 22.54
C VAL A 190 -3.80 -18.10 21.64
N TYR A 191 -4.96 -18.39 22.22
CA TYR A 191 -6.23 -18.37 21.51
C TYR A 191 -7.03 -17.10 21.85
N LEU A 192 -7.51 -16.43 20.81
CA LEU A 192 -8.46 -15.31 20.87
C LEU A 192 -9.82 -15.76 20.33
N HIS A 193 -10.82 -15.81 21.19
CA HIS A 193 -12.16 -16.29 20.84
C HIS A 193 -12.97 -15.29 20.00
N GLY A 194 -14.05 -15.78 19.37
CA GLY A 194 -14.98 -14.96 18.59
C GLY A 194 -15.90 -14.08 19.45
N GLY A 195 -16.67 -13.19 18.81
CA GLY A 195 -17.61 -12.28 19.48
C GLY A 195 -19.00 -12.87 19.73
N GLY A 196 -19.17 -14.20 19.66
CA GLY A 196 -20.45 -14.84 19.92
C GLY A 196 -20.85 -14.75 21.39
N ASN A 197 -22.16 -14.86 21.64
CA ASN A 197 -22.73 -14.85 22.98
C ASN A 197 -22.32 -16.08 23.82
N ASP A 198 -21.73 -17.10 23.18
CA ASP A 198 -21.31 -18.35 23.79
C ASP A 198 -19.79 -18.40 24.03
N GLU A 199 -19.07 -17.29 23.85
CA GLU A 199 -17.64 -17.15 24.13
C GLU A 199 -17.33 -15.95 25.04
N VAL A 200 -17.93 -14.80 24.72
CA VAL A 200 -17.78 -13.55 25.48
C VAL A 200 -18.49 -13.68 26.83
N GLY A 201 -17.82 -13.27 27.91
CA GLY A 201 -18.44 -13.27 29.22
C GLY A 201 -17.45 -13.38 30.37
N THR A 202 -17.95 -13.87 31.51
CA THR A 202 -17.17 -13.93 32.76
C THR A 202 -17.23 -15.30 33.45
N ASP A 203 -17.80 -16.32 32.79
CA ASP A 203 -17.95 -17.68 33.33
C ASP A 203 -16.65 -18.50 33.32
N ASN A 204 -15.63 -18.01 32.62
CA ASN A 204 -14.31 -18.60 32.40
C ASN A 204 -14.37 -20.06 31.90
N ILE A 205 -15.38 -20.38 31.08
CA ILE A 205 -15.52 -21.68 30.42
C ILE A 205 -16.00 -21.56 28.97
N SER A 206 -16.86 -20.59 28.67
CA SER A 206 -17.50 -20.45 27.35
C SER A 206 -16.49 -20.31 26.21
N GLN A 207 -15.39 -19.58 26.44
CA GLN A 207 -14.31 -19.41 25.48
C GLN A 207 -13.57 -20.71 25.11
N LEU A 208 -13.76 -21.82 25.83
CA LEU A 208 -13.17 -23.11 25.50
C LEU A 208 -14.11 -24.04 24.73
N THR A 209 -15.41 -23.74 24.71
CA THR A 209 -16.42 -24.76 24.38
C THR A 209 -17.31 -24.45 23.18
N ALA A 210 -17.20 -23.25 22.62
CA ALA A 210 -17.95 -22.88 21.42
C ALA A 210 -17.41 -23.55 20.14
N ASN A 211 -16.10 -23.84 20.09
CA ASN A 211 -15.45 -24.49 18.96
C ASN A 211 -14.15 -25.18 19.40
N ARG A 212 -13.52 -25.95 18.50
CA ARG A 212 -12.36 -26.78 18.80
C ARG A 212 -11.04 -26.04 19.02
N ALA A 213 -10.98 -24.71 18.89
CA ALA A 213 -9.71 -23.97 18.93
C ALA A 213 -8.81 -24.34 20.12
N ALA A 214 -9.38 -24.34 21.33
CA ALA A 214 -8.61 -24.55 22.54
C ALA A 214 -8.14 -26.00 22.71
N VAL A 215 -8.87 -26.97 22.17
CA VAL A 215 -8.61 -28.40 22.37
C VAL A 215 -7.92 -29.07 21.20
N SER A 216 -8.02 -28.52 19.98
CA SER A 216 -7.59 -29.18 18.74
C SER A 216 -6.13 -29.63 18.80
N THR A 217 -5.23 -28.73 19.16
CA THR A 217 -3.80 -29.05 19.25
C THR A 217 -3.50 -30.18 20.23
N ILE A 218 -4.20 -30.20 21.37
CA ILE A 218 -4.02 -31.20 22.43
C ILE A 218 -4.57 -32.56 21.97
N GLU A 219 -5.79 -32.58 21.42
CA GLU A 219 -6.47 -33.81 20.99
C GLU A 219 -5.82 -34.43 19.74
N ASP A 220 -5.20 -33.61 18.89
CA ASP A 220 -4.42 -34.06 17.73
C ASP A 220 -3.01 -34.57 18.14
N GLY A 221 -2.68 -34.58 19.43
CA GLY A 221 -1.43 -35.12 19.97
C GLY A 221 -0.23 -34.16 19.90
N ARG A 222 -0.44 -32.86 19.64
CA ARG A 222 0.65 -31.88 19.65
C ARG A 222 1.13 -31.62 21.08
N SER A 223 2.42 -31.32 21.16
CA SER A 223 3.10 -31.07 22.42
C SER A 223 3.21 -29.57 22.66
N ASN A 224 2.18 -28.99 23.27
CA ASN A 224 2.12 -27.57 23.56
C ASN A 224 1.22 -27.27 24.75
N SER A 225 1.39 -26.07 25.29
CA SER A 225 0.45 -25.45 26.22
C SER A 225 -0.55 -24.59 25.45
N VAL A 226 -1.71 -24.31 26.05
CA VAL A 226 -2.76 -23.47 25.46
C VAL A 226 -3.24 -22.46 26.49
N LEU A 227 -3.25 -21.18 26.12
CA LEU A 227 -3.76 -20.08 26.92
C LEU A 227 -4.95 -19.44 26.20
N SER A 228 -6.08 -19.33 26.91
CA SER A 228 -7.28 -18.66 26.42
C SER A 228 -7.84 -17.73 27.49
N VAL A 229 -7.74 -16.42 27.24
CA VAL A 229 -8.39 -15.38 28.03
C VAL A 229 -9.84 -15.25 27.57
N GLN A 230 -10.77 -15.09 28.52
CA GLN A 230 -12.13 -14.69 28.21
C GLN A 230 -12.27 -13.17 28.25
N PHE A 231 -12.68 -12.59 27.14
CA PHE A 231 -13.03 -11.18 27.08
C PHE A 231 -14.44 -10.95 27.67
N PRO A 232 -14.61 -9.97 28.58
CA PRO A 232 -15.85 -9.78 29.33
C PRO A 232 -16.99 -9.16 28.52
N GLU A 233 -16.67 -8.53 27.39
CA GLU A 233 -17.62 -7.85 26.54
C GLU A 233 -17.22 -8.00 25.06
N ASN A 234 -18.19 -7.80 24.17
CA ASN A 234 -17.93 -7.80 22.74
C ASN A 234 -17.56 -6.37 22.31
N TYR A 235 -16.57 -6.26 21.43
CA TYR A 235 -16.07 -4.99 20.93
C TYR A 235 -16.77 -4.59 19.63
N SER A 236 -16.98 -3.28 19.45
CA SER A 236 -17.66 -2.74 18.27
C SER A 236 -16.89 -3.02 17.00
N TYR A 237 -17.64 -3.26 15.94
CA TYR A 237 -17.14 -3.39 14.56
C TYR A 237 -16.43 -2.11 14.08
N LYS A 238 -16.79 -0.95 14.62
CA LYS A 238 -16.13 0.34 14.32
C LYS A 238 -15.13 0.75 15.38
N ILE A 239 -14.40 -0.19 15.98
CA ILE A 239 -13.54 0.12 17.15
C ILE A 239 -12.51 1.22 16.89
N TYR A 240 -11.98 1.35 15.67
CA TYR A 240 -11.06 2.44 15.32
C TYR A 240 -11.73 3.82 15.29
N SER A 241 -13.04 3.86 15.08
CA SER A 241 -13.87 5.07 15.15
C SER A 241 -14.42 5.31 16.56
N ILE A 242 -14.06 4.48 17.54
CA ILE A 242 -14.47 4.57 18.96
C ILE A 242 -13.22 4.47 19.85
N PRO A 243 -12.49 5.59 20.06
CA PRO A 243 -11.20 5.61 20.76
C PRO A 243 -11.20 4.91 22.13
N ASP A 244 -12.27 5.04 22.90
CA ASP A 244 -12.37 4.43 24.23
C ASP A 244 -12.38 2.89 24.18
N GLN A 245 -13.08 2.31 23.21
CA GLN A 245 -13.10 0.85 23.05
C GLN A 245 -11.75 0.34 22.54
N LEU A 246 -11.12 1.06 21.61
CA LEU A 246 -9.79 0.71 21.12
C LEU A 246 -8.77 0.74 22.26
N LYS A 247 -8.79 1.80 23.07
CA LYS A 247 -7.90 1.93 24.23
C LYS A 247 -8.12 0.81 25.24
N LYS A 248 -9.38 0.48 25.58
CA LYS A 248 -9.70 -0.60 26.51
C LYS A 248 -9.16 -1.95 26.03
N MET A 249 -9.27 -2.25 24.73
CA MET A 249 -8.70 -3.45 24.15
C MET A 249 -7.16 -3.47 24.18
N GLN A 250 -6.52 -2.34 23.84
CA GLN A 250 -5.06 -2.20 23.92
C GLN A 250 -4.55 -2.41 25.35
N ASP A 251 -5.26 -1.87 26.36
CA ASP A 251 -4.92 -2.04 27.76
C ASP A 251 -5.09 -3.51 28.20
N MET A 252 -6.12 -4.21 27.73
CA MET A 252 -6.21 -5.66 27.99
C MET A 252 -5.07 -6.45 27.34
N PHE A 253 -4.60 -6.07 26.14
CA PHE A 253 -3.43 -6.72 25.53
C PHE A 253 -2.13 -6.46 26.30
N VAL A 254 -1.98 -5.31 26.97
CA VAL A 254 -0.88 -5.09 27.93
C VAL A 254 -0.91 -6.18 29.01
N THR A 255 -2.06 -6.35 29.67
CA THR A 255 -2.26 -7.36 30.71
C THR A 255 -2.06 -8.79 30.19
N TYR A 256 -2.52 -9.08 28.97
CA TYR A 256 -2.37 -10.39 28.35
C TYR A 256 -0.88 -10.68 28.05
N LYS A 257 -0.14 -9.71 27.53
CA LYS A 257 1.30 -9.82 27.28
C LYS A 257 2.08 -10.03 28.59
N GLU A 258 1.73 -9.32 29.65
CA GLU A 258 2.34 -9.53 30.98
C GLU A 258 2.06 -10.92 31.55
N LEU A 259 0.86 -11.46 31.35
CA LEU A 259 0.55 -12.85 31.69
C LEU A 259 1.44 -13.83 30.91
N ILE A 260 1.60 -13.63 29.60
CA ILE A 260 2.46 -14.45 28.76
C ILE A 260 3.93 -14.36 29.23
N ASP A 261 4.44 -13.16 29.51
CA ASP A 261 5.79 -12.96 30.04
C ASP A 261 6.00 -13.70 31.36
N ASN A 262 5.01 -13.64 32.26
CA ASN A 262 5.08 -14.36 33.53
C ASN A 262 5.18 -15.87 33.30
N LEU A 263 4.40 -16.43 32.39
CA LEU A 263 4.47 -17.85 32.03
C LEU A 263 5.84 -18.22 31.44
N VAL A 264 6.43 -17.35 30.60
CA VAL A 264 7.80 -17.53 30.08
C VAL A 264 8.82 -17.52 31.22
N GLN A 265 8.72 -16.56 32.15
CA GLN A 265 9.64 -16.45 33.30
C GLN A 265 9.58 -17.67 34.22
N THR A 266 8.42 -18.33 34.35
CA THR A 266 8.30 -19.57 35.13
C THR A 266 8.99 -20.78 34.49
N GLY A 267 9.54 -20.65 33.27
CA GLY A 267 10.21 -21.73 32.54
C GLY A 267 9.27 -22.77 31.94
N LYS A 268 7.94 -22.52 31.95
CA LYS A 268 6.93 -23.42 31.40
C LYS A 268 6.69 -23.22 29.92
N VAL A 269 6.98 -22.02 29.42
CA VAL A 269 6.74 -21.62 28.02
C VAL A 269 8.06 -21.33 27.32
N ASP A 270 8.22 -21.90 26.14
CA ASP A 270 9.32 -21.57 25.22
C ASP A 270 9.08 -20.18 24.62
N LYS A 271 9.94 -19.23 24.99
CA LYS A 271 9.86 -17.82 24.57
C LYS A 271 9.94 -17.63 23.06
N ASP A 272 10.50 -18.60 22.35
CA ASP A 272 10.70 -18.54 20.91
C ASP A 272 9.59 -19.27 20.14
N LYS A 273 8.61 -19.85 20.84
CA LYS A 273 7.49 -20.62 20.25
C LYS A 273 6.15 -20.25 20.86
N ILE A 274 5.84 -18.96 20.79
CA ILE A 274 4.53 -18.40 21.19
C ILE A 274 3.74 -18.13 19.92
N TYR A 275 2.63 -18.82 19.74
CA TYR A 275 1.77 -18.75 18.55
C TYR A 275 0.46 -18.05 18.85
N LEU A 276 -0.07 -17.31 17.89
CA LEU A 276 -1.33 -16.58 18.04
C LEU A 276 -2.39 -17.08 17.06
N VAL A 277 -3.55 -17.46 17.57
CA VAL A 277 -4.66 -17.95 16.73
C VAL A 277 -5.96 -17.29 17.15
N GLY A 278 -6.78 -16.86 16.18
CA GLY A 278 -8.09 -16.30 16.49
C GLY A 278 -9.06 -16.36 15.32
N ALA A 279 -10.36 -16.40 15.65
CA ALA A 279 -11.45 -16.46 14.68
C ALA A 279 -12.47 -15.34 14.88
N SER A 280 -13.06 -14.82 13.80
CA SER A 280 -14.07 -13.75 13.84
C SER A 280 -13.51 -12.49 14.53
N SER A 281 -14.18 -11.96 15.57
CA SER A 281 -13.62 -10.88 16.41
C SER A 281 -12.22 -11.20 16.94
N GLY A 282 -11.95 -12.47 17.31
CA GLY A 282 -10.63 -12.94 17.72
C GLY A 282 -9.61 -12.92 16.58
N GLY A 283 -10.04 -13.19 15.34
CA GLY A 283 -9.22 -13.05 14.14
C GLY A 283 -8.81 -11.59 13.89
N GLY A 284 -9.70 -10.64 14.20
CA GLY A 284 -9.34 -9.23 14.26
C GLY A 284 -8.46 -8.86 15.44
N GLY A 285 -8.61 -9.55 16.57
CA GLY A 285 -7.68 -9.46 17.69
C GLY A 285 -6.25 -9.88 17.32
N VAL A 286 -6.07 -10.85 16.42
CA VAL A 286 -4.74 -11.30 15.96
C VAL A 286 -3.94 -10.14 15.39
N PHE A 287 -4.46 -9.43 14.39
CA PHE A 287 -3.77 -8.29 13.79
C PHE A 287 -3.41 -7.22 14.81
N ARG A 288 -4.34 -6.90 15.71
CA ARG A 288 -4.15 -5.86 16.72
C ARG A 288 -3.08 -6.21 17.74
N PHE A 289 -3.07 -7.46 18.18
CA PHE A 289 -2.05 -7.95 19.11
C PHE A 289 -0.68 -7.98 18.41
N LEU A 290 -0.60 -8.44 17.17
CA LEU A 290 0.65 -8.40 16.38
C LEU A 290 1.15 -6.96 16.21
N MET A 291 0.28 -6.01 15.84
CA MET A 291 0.67 -4.60 15.66
C MET A 291 1.15 -3.94 16.96
N GLN A 292 0.57 -4.31 18.09
CA GLN A 292 0.98 -3.76 19.40
C GLN A 292 2.26 -4.42 19.93
N TYR A 293 2.49 -5.70 19.61
CA TYR A 293 3.63 -6.50 20.08
C TYR A 293 4.19 -7.40 18.98
N PRO A 294 4.83 -6.82 17.93
CA PRO A 294 5.29 -7.58 16.76
C PRO A 294 6.37 -8.60 17.11
N ASP A 295 7.19 -8.31 18.12
CA ASP A 295 8.25 -9.18 18.59
C ASP A 295 7.78 -10.22 19.61
N LEU A 296 6.48 -10.43 19.83
CA LEU A 296 6.03 -11.43 20.82
C LEU A 296 5.93 -12.83 20.22
N PHE A 297 5.40 -12.93 19.00
CA PHE A 297 4.91 -14.19 18.43
C PHE A 297 5.86 -14.79 17.38
N ALA A 298 5.94 -16.11 17.36
CA ALA A 298 6.68 -16.89 16.36
C ALA A 298 5.92 -17.02 15.04
N GLY A 299 4.58 -16.98 15.09
CA GLY A 299 3.70 -17.02 13.94
C GLY A 299 2.24 -16.90 14.37
N ALA A 300 1.35 -16.64 13.42
CA ALA A 300 -0.06 -16.44 13.69
C ALA A 300 -0.99 -16.98 12.60
N ILE A 301 -2.22 -17.30 12.98
CA ILE A 301 -3.33 -17.59 12.06
C ILE A 301 -4.52 -16.69 12.41
N ALA A 302 -4.96 -15.87 11.44
CA ALA A 302 -6.11 -15.00 11.56
C ALA A 302 -7.26 -15.53 10.69
N ILE A 303 -8.39 -15.88 11.30
CA ILE A 303 -9.49 -16.60 10.64
C ILE A 303 -10.76 -15.76 10.59
N SER A 304 -11.44 -15.72 9.44
CA SER A 304 -12.68 -14.97 9.16
C SER A 304 -12.63 -13.60 9.81
N THR A 305 -11.64 -12.84 9.37
CA THR A 305 -11.14 -11.69 10.11
C THR A 305 -12.16 -10.57 10.11
N LYS A 306 -12.56 -10.10 11.30
CA LYS A 306 -13.55 -9.03 11.43
C LYS A 306 -12.92 -7.67 11.73
N ASP A 307 -13.22 -6.68 10.89
CA ASP A 307 -12.87 -5.26 11.05
C ASP A 307 -11.38 -5.08 11.32
N THR A 308 -10.53 -5.69 10.51
CA THR A 308 -9.12 -5.92 10.88
C THR A 308 -8.18 -4.77 10.59
N ILE A 309 -8.58 -3.80 9.76
CA ILE A 309 -7.61 -2.91 9.10
C ILE A 309 -8.16 -1.49 8.83
N GLY A 310 -9.36 -1.13 9.30
CA GLY A 310 -9.87 0.24 9.16
C GLY A 310 -11.40 0.32 9.09
N ASP A 311 -11.92 1.55 9.00
CA ASP A 311 -13.35 1.80 8.77
C ASP A 311 -13.64 1.63 7.26
N TYR A 312 -14.08 0.44 6.85
CA TYR A 312 -14.41 0.10 5.47
C TYR A 312 -15.65 0.83 4.92
N SER A 313 -16.22 1.77 5.68
CA SER A 313 -17.22 2.71 5.17
C SER A 313 -16.62 3.95 4.48
N GLN A 314 -15.28 4.09 4.49
CA GLN A 314 -14.54 5.13 3.76
C GLN A 314 -14.02 4.60 2.40
N PRO A 315 -13.86 5.46 1.37
CA PRO A 315 -13.20 5.09 0.11
C PRO A 315 -11.80 4.51 0.33
N GLU A 316 -11.43 3.49 -0.45
CA GLU A 316 -10.15 2.75 -0.33
C GLU A 316 -8.93 3.68 -0.26
N ASP A 317 -8.98 4.80 -0.97
CA ASP A 317 -7.92 5.80 -1.15
C ASP A 317 -7.58 6.60 0.12
N ILE A 318 -8.53 6.71 1.06
CA ILE A 318 -8.40 7.54 2.28
C ILE A 318 -7.88 6.70 3.46
N ALA A 319 -8.26 5.43 3.53
CA ALA A 319 -7.85 4.54 4.60
C ALA A 319 -6.38 4.09 4.43
N LEU A 320 -6.01 3.65 3.22
CA LEU A 320 -4.81 2.83 2.98
C LEU A 320 -3.44 3.40 3.46
N PRO A 321 -3.13 4.71 3.35
CA PRO A 321 -1.80 5.23 3.66
C PRO A 321 -1.39 5.10 5.15
N ASP A 322 -2.26 5.48 6.08
CA ASP A 322 -2.01 5.39 7.54
C ASP A 322 -1.98 3.93 8.04
N PHE A 323 -2.59 3.01 7.30
CA PHE A 323 -2.67 1.60 7.68
C PHE A 323 -1.52 0.75 7.15
N LYS A 324 -1.01 1.03 5.93
CA LYS A 324 0.26 0.46 5.49
C LYS A 324 1.37 0.76 6.47
N GLU A 325 1.39 1.97 7.03
CA GLU A 325 2.36 2.37 8.05
C GLU A 325 2.29 1.48 9.31
N LYS A 326 1.07 1.16 9.78
CA LYS A 326 0.87 0.30 10.96
C LYS A 326 1.24 -1.16 10.70
N LEU A 327 1.07 -1.64 9.47
CA LEU A 327 1.40 -3.01 9.09
C LEU A 327 2.91 -3.23 8.87
N LYS A 328 3.71 -2.18 8.63
CA LYS A 328 5.18 -2.28 8.49
C LYS A 328 5.81 -3.07 9.63
N GLY A 329 5.38 -2.80 10.86
CA GLY A 329 5.92 -3.43 12.07
C GLY A 329 5.67 -4.93 12.18
N ILE A 330 4.68 -5.48 11.46
CA ILE A 330 4.37 -6.91 11.48
C ILE A 330 4.80 -7.63 10.20
N THR A 331 5.47 -6.91 9.28
CA THR A 331 6.04 -7.55 8.09
C THR A 331 7.04 -8.63 8.53
N ASN A 332 6.98 -9.80 7.90
CA ASN A 332 7.88 -10.94 8.14
C ASN A 332 7.64 -11.73 9.43
N ILE A 333 6.52 -11.50 10.11
CA ILE A 333 5.94 -12.47 11.02
C ILE A 333 5.22 -13.52 10.16
N PRO A 334 5.51 -14.83 10.29
CA PRO A 334 4.72 -15.86 9.63
C PRO A 334 3.24 -15.71 9.99
N LEU A 335 2.42 -15.28 9.02
CA LEU A 335 1.00 -15.01 9.20
C LEU A 335 0.20 -15.72 8.13
N TRP A 336 -0.76 -16.56 8.54
CA TRP A 336 -1.72 -17.16 7.62
C TRP A 336 -3.10 -16.55 7.84
N ILE A 337 -3.61 -15.89 6.81
CA ILE A 337 -4.94 -15.30 6.78
C ILE A 337 -5.88 -16.31 6.12
N VAL A 338 -7.00 -16.63 6.76
CA VAL A 338 -7.96 -17.61 6.27
C VAL A 338 -9.37 -17.05 6.33
N ALA A 339 -10.14 -17.14 5.26
CA ALA A 339 -11.56 -16.79 5.25
C ALA A 339 -12.31 -17.67 4.24
N SER A 340 -13.63 -17.79 4.39
CA SER A 340 -14.45 -18.35 3.31
C SER A 340 -14.77 -17.29 2.28
N LYS A 341 -14.76 -17.64 0.99
CA LYS A 341 -14.92 -16.69 -0.11
C LYS A 341 -16.20 -15.85 0.03
N ASN A 342 -17.32 -16.48 0.36
CA ASN A 342 -18.61 -15.82 0.52
C ASN A 342 -19.08 -15.80 1.99
N ASP A 343 -18.15 -15.57 2.93
CA ASP A 343 -18.49 -15.32 4.34
C ASP A 343 -19.45 -14.13 4.46
N LEU A 344 -20.67 -14.40 4.94
CA LEU A 344 -21.76 -13.42 5.03
C LEU A 344 -21.69 -12.54 6.29
N ILE A 345 -20.76 -12.82 7.21
CA ILE A 345 -20.61 -12.09 8.47
C ILE A 345 -19.34 -11.27 8.51
N CYS A 346 -18.24 -11.83 8.02
CA CYS A 346 -16.97 -11.13 7.89
C CYS A 346 -16.62 -11.11 6.41
N ASN A 347 -16.64 -9.93 5.80
CA ASN A 347 -16.39 -9.82 4.38
C ASN A 347 -14.97 -10.33 4.07
N SER A 348 -14.86 -11.37 3.25
CA SER A 348 -13.58 -11.99 2.89
C SER A 348 -12.64 -11.02 2.16
N ASN A 349 -13.17 -9.95 1.56
CA ASN A 349 -12.37 -8.87 1.01
C ASN A 349 -11.48 -8.24 2.08
N GLU A 350 -11.93 -8.10 3.34
CA GLU A 350 -11.10 -7.56 4.43
C GLU A 350 -9.83 -8.38 4.63
N SER A 351 -9.97 -9.71 4.70
CA SER A 351 -8.83 -10.64 4.78
C SER A 351 -7.91 -10.50 3.57
N LYS A 352 -8.47 -10.36 2.37
CA LYS A 352 -7.70 -10.16 1.14
C LYS A 352 -6.98 -8.80 1.14
N TYR A 353 -7.60 -7.73 1.61
CA TYR A 353 -6.98 -6.41 1.71
C TYR A 353 -5.78 -6.41 2.67
N ALA A 354 -5.86 -7.10 3.81
CA ALA A 354 -4.71 -7.26 4.72
C ALA A 354 -3.54 -7.95 4.01
N TYR A 355 -3.85 -9.05 3.34
CA TYR A 355 -2.87 -9.80 2.58
C TYR A 355 -2.22 -8.94 1.49
N ASP A 356 -3.01 -8.27 0.67
CA ASP A 356 -2.51 -7.41 -0.42
C ASP A 356 -1.68 -6.24 0.12
N ALA A 357 -2.09 -5.64 1.25
CA ALA A 357 -1.34 -4.57 1.90
C ALA A 357 0.03 -5.05 2.39
N LEU A 358 0.09 -6.19 3.10
CA LEU A 358 1.34 -6.80 3.55
C LEU A 358 2.24 -7.20 2.37
N LYS A 359 1.67 -7.77 1.30
CA LYS A 359 2.41 -8.07 0.06
C LYS A 359 2.98 -6.81 -0.59
N SER A 360 2.23 -5.71 -0.61
CA SER A 360 2.71 -4.42 -1.14
C SER A 360 3.84 -3.80 -0.32
N LEU A 361 4.00 -4.22 0.94
CA LEU A 361 5.11 -3.84 1.82
C LEU A 361 6.31 -4.81 1.73
N GLY A 362 6.28 -5.76 0.79
CA GLY A 362 7.36 -6.73 0.58
C GLY A 362 7.30 -7.97 1.50
N ASP A 363 6.18 -8.23 2.19
CA ASP A 363 6.07 -9.38 3.09
C ASP A 363 6.07 -10.72 2.33
N THR A 364 7.12 -11.52 2.56
CA THR A 364 7.30 -12.83 1.93
C THR A 364 6.73 -14.01 2.73
N LYS A 365 6.30 -13.79 3.97
CA LYS A 365 5.84 -14.84 4.90
C LYS A 365 4.33 -14.82 5.16
N VAL A 366 3.62 -13.80 4.67
CA VAL A 366 2.16 -13.78 4.71
C VAL A 366 1.56 -14.74 3.66
N ASN A 367 0.62 -15.57 4.12
CA ASN A 367 -0.17 -16.52 3.34
C ASN A 367 -1.65 -16.14 3.37
N LEU A 368 -2.40 -16.46 2.31
CA LEU A 368 -3.85 -16.29 2.23
C LEU A 368 -4.50 -17.55 1.69
N THR A 369 -5.53 -18.03 2.39
CA THR A 369 -6.44 -19.08 1.90
C THR A 369 -7.87 -18.56 1.90
N LEU A 370 -8.50 -18.54 0.73
CA LEU A 370 -9.93 -18.27 0.57
C LEU A 370 -10.66 -19.58 0.27
N LEU A 371 -11.34 -20.13 1.27
CA LEU A 371 -12.05 -21.40 1.16
C LEU A 371 -13.24 -21.26 0.21
N SER A 372 -13.37 -22.19 -0.74
CA SER A 372 -14.50 -22.18 -1.68
C SER A 372 -15.78 -22.67 -1.01
N ASP A 373 -16.92 -22.14 -1.46
CA ASP A 373 -18.24 -22.60 -1.03
C ASP A 373 -18.43 -24.10 -1.28
N ASP A 374 -17.91 -24.63 -2.39
CA ASP A 374 -17.95 -26.06 -2.70
C ASP A 374 -17.22 -26.89 -1.65
N TYR A 375 -16.00 -26.47 -1.27
CA TYR A 375 -15.24 -27.15 -0.22
C TYR A 375 -15.98 -27.08 1.12
N MET A 376 -16.47 -25.90 1.50
CA MET A 376 -17.23 -25.73 2.74
C MET A 376 -18.51 -26.57 2.74
N ALA A 377 -19.19 -26.69 1.59
CA ALA A 377 -20.37 -27.53 1.44
C ALA A 377 -20.07 -29.03 1.62
N THR A 378 -18.87 -29.52 1.27
CA THR A 378 -18.46 -30.90 1.58
C THR A 378 -18.41 -31.20 3.09
N LEU A 379 -18.23 -30.15 3.91
CA LEU A 379 -18.25 -30.22 5.37
C LEU A 379 -19.65 -29.96 5.95
N GLY A 380 -20.66 -29.79 5.10
CA GLY A 380 -22.01 -29.39 5.50
C GLY A 380 -22.15 -27.92 5.89
N LEU A 381 -21.17 -27.07 5.53
CA LEU A 381 -21.12 -25.65 5.87
C LEU A 381 -21.52 -24.79 4.66
N GLY A 382 -22.79 -24.40 4.58
CA GLY A 382 -23.31 -23.52 3.52
C GLY A 382 -24.04 -22.29 4.05
N GLY A 383 -24.26 -21.30 3.19
CA GLY A 383 -24.97 -20.06 3.53
C GLY A 383 -24.27 -19.30 4.65
N PHE A 384 -24.96 -19.05 5.76
CA PHE A 384 -24.38 -18.33 6.91
C PHE A 384 -23.22 -19.08 7.59
N LEU A 385 -23.19 -20.42 7.49
CA LEU A 385 -22.12 -21.24 8.05
C LEU A 385 -20.80 -21.11 7.29
N LEU A 386 -20.77 -20.42 6.15
CA LEU A 386 -19.53 -20.04 5.50
C LEU A 386 -18.66 -19.17 6.45
N HIS A 387 -19.25 -18.52 7.45
CA HIS A 387 -18.50 -17.83 8.49
C HIS A 387 -17.58 -18.75 9.31
N TRP A 388 -17.87 -20.06 9.39
CA TRP A 388 -17.16 -21.03 10.22
C TRP A 388 -15.86 -21.55 9.58
N ALA A 389 -15.11 -20.67 8.91
CA ALA A 389 -13.83 -21.00 8.29
C ALA A 389 -12.80 -21.59 9.28
N TRP A 390 -13.03 -21.42 10.58
CA TRP A 390 -12.23 -22.02 11.64
C TRP A 390 -12.35 -23.53 11.75
N VAL A 391 -13.46 -24.13 11.27
CA VAL A 391 -13.64 -25.59 11.32
C VAL A 391 -12.57 -26.31 10.48
N PRO A 392 -12.35 -25.97 9.19
CA PRO A 392 -11.21 -26.48 8.43
C PRO A 392 -9.85 -26.24 9.11
N VAL A 393 -9.62 -25.02 9.62
CA VAL A 393 -8.32 -24.64 10.21
C VAL A 393 -8.02 -25.51 11.44
N TYR A 394 -8.98 -25.65 12.37
CA TYR A 394 -8.80 -26.43 13.59
C TYR A 394 -8.82 -27.94 13.36
N ASN A 395 -9.30 -28.39 12.20
CA ASN A 395 -9.10 -29.75 11.69
C ASN A 395 -7.82 -29.88 10.85
N ASN A 396 -6.91 -28.91 10.94
CA ASN A 396 -5.60 -28.91 10.31
C ASN A 396 -5.65 -29.07 8.78
N TYR A 397 -6.63 -28.43 8.14
CA TYR A 397 -6.74 -28.39 6.68
C TYR A 397 -5.42 -27.93 6.03
N ALA A 398 -5.06 -28.59 4.94
CA ALA A 398 -3.90 -28.23 4.12
C ALA A 398 -4.40 -27.64 2.80
N ASP A 399 -4.18 -26.35 2.62
CA ASP A 399 -4.31 -25.73 1.31
C ASP A 399 -3.04 -26.00 0.51
N THR A 400 -3.07 -27.06 -0.30
CA THR A 400 -1.92 -27.52 -1.08
C THR A 400 -1.46 -26.50 -2.14
N SER A 401 -2.25 -25.45 -2.40
CA SER A 401 -1.81 -24.33 -3.24
C SER A 401 -0.86 -23.37 -2.53
N VAL A 402 -0.85 -23.40 -1.19
CA VAL A 402 -0.05 -22.53 -0.32
C VAL A 402 1.05 -23.32 0.40
N SER A 403 0.72 -24.48 0.98
CA SER A 403 1.65 -25.34 1.71
C SER A 403 1.21 -26.80 1.68
N ASN A 404 2.17 -27.72 1.57
CA ASN A 404 1.92 -29.16 1.69
C ASN A 404 1.69 -29.63 3.14
N THR A 405 1.68 -28.71 4.11
CA THR A 405 1.43 -29.00 5.52
C THR A 405 0.10 -28.40 5.93
N GLY A 406 -0.64 -29.08 6.81
CA GLY A 406 -1.84 -28.52 7.44
C GLY A 406 -1.54 -27.21 8.19
N MET A 407 -2.51 -26.30 8.24
CA MET A 407 -2.31 -24.93 8.76
C MET A 407 -1.82 -24.90 10.22
N MET A 408 -2.35 -25.77 11.08
CA MET A 408 -1.89 -25.84 12.48
C MET A 408 -0.47 -26.43 12.54
N ASP A 409 -0.17 -27.47 11.77
CA ASP A 409 1.20 -28.00 11.71
C ASP A 409 2.20 -26.98 11.18
N TRP A 410 1.83 -26.21 10.15
CA TRP A 410 2.64 -25.10 9.66
C TRP A 410 2.91 -24.07 10.75
N LEU A 411 1.91 -23.70 11.55
CA LEU A 411 2.06 -22.74 12.64
C LEU A 411 3.09 -23.23 13.68
N PHE A 412 3.01 -24.50 14.06
CA PHE A 412 3.92 -25.09 15.05
C PHE A 412 5.33 -25.40 14.52
N GLN A 413 5.57 -25.23 13.23
CA GLN A 413 6.93 -25.23 12.65
C GLN A 413 7.61 -23.86 12.78
N GLN A 414 6.86 -22.79 13.05
CA GLN A 414 7.43 -21.45 13.15
C GLN A 414 8.24 -21.30 14.44
N THR A 415 9.32 -20.52 14.37
CA THR A 415 10.13 -20.11 15.52
C THR A 415 10.34 -18.60 15.43
N LYS A 416 10.22 -17.94 16.57
CA LYS A 416 10.43 -16.50 16.73
C LYS A 416 11.82 -16.12 16.23
N ARG A 417 11.92 -14.95 15.59
CA ARG A 417 13.19 -14.40 15.12
C ARG A 417 14.10 -14.12 16.33
N THR A 418 15.20 -14.85 16.48
CA THR A 418 16.09 -14.78 17.65
C THR A 418 17.32 -13.88 17.48
N THR A 419 17.57 -13.34 16.29
CA THR A 419 18.75 -12.49 16.06
C THR A 419 18.43 -11.03 16.41
N PRO A 420 19.26 -10.36 17.25
CA PRO A 420 19.21 -8.92 17.41
C PRO A 420 19.30 -8.24 16.04
N ILE A 421 18.34 -7.37 15.75
CA ILE A 421 18.23 -6.65 14.49
C ILE A 421 19.42 -5.69 14.36
N ALA A 422 20.13 -5.75 13.23
CA ALA A 422 21.16 -4.76 12.91
C ALA A 422 20.48 -3.39 12.75
N GLN A 423 20.95 -2.39 13.46
CA GLN A 423 20.39 -1.03 13.38
C GLN A 423 21.13 -0.27 12.27
N ILE A 424 20.38 0.22 11.28
CA ILE A 424 20.94 1.13 10.28
C ILE A 424 21.39 2.42 10.98
N LYS A 425 22.66 2.76 10.81
CA LYS A 425 23.28 4.03 11.24
C LYS A 425 23.26 5.10 10.17
N GLY A 426 23.21 4.70 8.91
CA GLY A 426 23.09 5.63 7.80
C GLY A 426 23.04 4.89 6.47
N ILE A 427 22.40 5.54 5.50
CA ILE A 427 22.34 5.07 4.11
C ILE A 427 22.86 6.19 3.22
N THR A 428 23.84 5.88 2.41
CA THR A 428 24.39 6.79 1.40
C THR A 428 24.00 6.30 0.01
N ALA A 429 23.37 7.16 -0.80
CA ALA A 429 23.16 6.91 -2.22
C ALA A 429 24.32 7.52 -3.03
N ASN A 430 25.01 6.70 -3.83
CA ASN A 430 26.08 7.13 -4.71
C ASN A 430 25.53 7.30 -6.13
N THR A 431 25.50 8.56 -6.56
CA THR A 431 24.81 9.03 -7.77
C THR A 431 25.76 9.78 -8.71
N TYR A 432 25.33 9.98 -9.95
CA TYR A 432 25.97 10.83 -10.94
C TYR A 432 24.90 11.50 -11.82
N VAL A 433 25.25 12.55 -12.55
CA VAL A 433 24.32 13.21 -13.48
C VAL A 433 24.43 12.54 -14.85
N GLY A 434 23.42 11.76 -15.23
CA GLY A 434 23.28 11.14 -16.55
C GLY A 434 22.38 11.95 -17.49
N ASP A 435 22.10 11.39 -18.67
CA ASP A 435 21.31 12.04 -19.71
C ASP A 435 19.86 12.30 -19.27
N ALA A 436 19.28 11.39 -18.48
CA ALA A 436 17.97 11.55 -17.85
C ALA A 436 18.03 12.29 -16.50
N GLY A 437 19.19 12.84 -16.11
CA GLY A 437 19.45 13.55 -14.85
C GLY A 437 20.11 12.68 -13.79
N ARG A 438 19.91 13.00 -12.50
CA ARG A 438 20.57 12.26 -11.39
C ARG A 438 20.22 10.76 -11.42
N MET A 439 21.22 9.92 -11.64
CA MET A 439 21.16 8.46 -11.66
C MET A 439 21.88 7.89 -10.44
N VAL A 440 21.35 6.83 -9.83
CA VAL A 440 22.01 6.09 -8.76
C VAL A 440 22.71 4.86 -9.30
N SER A 441 23.88 4.54 -8.77
CA SER A 441 24.71 3.40 -9.20
C SER A 441 25.12 2.47 -8.05
N SER A 442 25.04 2.96 -6.81
CA SER A 442 25.19 2.12 -5.63
C SER A 442 24.59 2.76 -4.38
N PHE A 443 24.38 1.94 -3.37
CA PHE A 443 24.01 2.34 -2.02
C PHE A 443 25.04 1.80 -1.01
N GLU A 444 25.24 2.51 0.08
CA GLU A 444 26.03 2.05 1.22
C GLU A 444 25.17 2.10 2.48
N ILE A 445 24.87 0.92 3.04
CA ILE A 445 24.15 0.78 4.31
C ILE A 445 25.18 0.56 5.41
N THR A 446 25.29 1.51 6.34
CA THR A 446 26.12 1.34 7.54
C THR A 446 25.24 0.80 8.66
N VAL A 447 25.65 -0.30 9.29
CA VAL A 447 24.95 -0.91 10.43
C VAL A 447 25.74 -0.76 11.72
N ASP A 448 25.09 -0.99 12.87
CA ASP A 448 25.75 -0.98 14.18
C ASP A 448 26.72 -2.16 14.38
N ASP A 449 26.36 -3.35 13.88
CA ASP A 449 27.16 -4.56 13.96
C ASP A 449 26.90 -5.48 12.77
N ILE A 450 27.90 -5.61 11.89
CA ILE A 450 27.81 -6.45 10.69
C ILE A 450 27.63 -7.93 11.00
N ASN A 451 28.04 -8.40 12.18
CA ASN A 451 27.93 -9.82 12.53
C ASN A 451 26.48 -10.30 12.63
N LYS A 452 25.54 -9.37 12.86
CA LYS A 452 24.09 -9.63 12.89
C LYS A 452 23.50 -9.95 11.51
N VAL A 453 24.19 -9.54 10.44
CA VAL A 453 23.78 -9.69 9.03
C VAL A 453 24.89 -10.28 8.14
N LYS A 454 25.85 -11.00 8.74
CA LYS A 454 27.08 -11.45 8.07
C LYS A 454 26.90 -12.42 6.91
N ASP A 455 25.75 -13.07 6.81
CA ASP A 455 25.41 -14.03 5.77
C ASP A 455 24.44 -13.44 4.73
N ILE A 456 24.34 -12.09 4.68
CA ILE A 456 23.65 -11.37 3.61
C ILE A 456 24.33 -11.60 2.26
N LYS A 457 23.54 -11.80 1.21
CA LYS A 457 24.00 -12.00 -0.17
C LYS A 457 23.18 -11.16 -1.14
N ALA A 458 23.70 -10.95 -2.35
CA ALA A 458 23.07 -10.11 -3.37
C ALA A 458 21.63 -10.56 -3.68
N SER A 459 21.38 -11.87 -3.72
CA SER A 459 20.05 -12.44 -3.96
C SER A 459 19.04 -12.21 -2.83
N ASP A 460 19.47 -11.65 -1.69
CA ASP A 460 18.56 -11.27 -0.61
C ASP A 460 17.97 -9.86 -0.84
N PHE A 461 18.46 -9.12 -1.84
CA PHE A 461 17.97 -7.80 -2.22
C PHE A 461 17.22 -7.84 -3.55
N ASP A 462 16.20 -6.99 -3.65
CA ASP A 462 15.41 -6.71 -4.85
C ASP A 462 15.10 -5.21 -4.90
N ILE A 463 15.07 -4.60 -6.09
CA ILE A 463 14.81 -3.18 -6.26
C ILE A 463 13.51 -2.99 -7.02
N THR A 464 12.59 -2.26 -6.41
CA THR A 464 11.36 -1.84 -7.08
C THR A 464 11.49 -0.41 -7.56
N GLY A 465 10.74 -0.08 -8.61
CA GLY A 465 10.65 1.27 -9.15
C GLY A 465 11.94 1.78 -9.82
N ASN A 466 12.90 0.90 -10.09
CA ASN A 466 14.09 1.21 -10.85
C ASN A 466 13.79 1.29 -12.35
N TYR A 467 14.16 2.39 -12.99
CA TYR A 467 14.04 2.59 -14.43
C TYR A 467 15.15 3.53 -14.90
N ASP A 468 15.44 3.52 -16.20
CA ASP A 468 16.57 4.27 -16.79
C ASP A 468 16.40 5.81 -16.82
N GLY A 469 15.28 6.32 -16.30
CA GLY A 469 15.02 7.75 -16.18
C GLY A 469 14.24 8.36 -17.32
N TYR A 470 13.95 7.60 -18.38
CA TYR A 470 13.10 8.08 -19.45
C TYR A 470 11.63 7.82 -19.12
N PRO A 471 10.78 8.86 -19.17
CA PRO A 471 9.39 8.75 -18.70
C PRO A 471 8.47 7.95 -19.63
N LEU A 472 8.91 7.66 -20.86
CA LEU A 472 8.09 7.00 -21.87
C LEU A 472 8.66 5.63 -22.24
N SER A 473 7.81 4.70 -22.68
CA SER A 473 8.19 3.43 -23.34
C SER A 473 8.44 3.63 -24.84
N PRO A 474 8.98 2.62 -25.57
CA PRO A 474 9.09 2.70 -27.03
C PRO A 474 7.79 3.05 -27.77
N ASP A 475 6.62 2.69 -27.23
CA ASP A 475 5.30 3.01 -27.79
C ASP A 475 4.72 4.35 -27.33
N GLY A 476 5.50 5.18 -26.62
CA GLY A 476 5.13 6.55 -26.25
C GLY A 476 4.17 6.67 -25.07
N LYS A 477 4.00 5.62 -24.27
CA LYS A 477 3.20 5.66 -23.03
C LYS A 477 4.09 5.97 -21.84
N LEU A 478 3.52 6.57 -20.79
CA LEU A 478 4.22 6.67 -19.50
C LEU A 478 4.63 5.27 -19.05
N ALA A 479 5.92 5.07 -18.83
CA ALA A 479 6.46 3.75 -18.56
C ALA A 479 7.45 3.79 -17.42
N GLN A 480 7.33 2.79 -16.55
CA GLN A 480 8.28 2.48 -15.51
C GLN A 480 8.37 0.96 -15.46
N ASN A 481 9.37 0.41 -16.14
CA ASN A 481 9.63 -1.01 -16.10
C ASN A 481 10.78 -1.24 -15.11
N ASN A 482 10.49 -1.95 -14.02
CA ASN A 482 11.57 -2.49 -13.19
C ASN A 482 12.52 -3.29 -14.07
N TYR A 483 13.81 -3.23 -13.78
CA TYR A 483 14.76 -4.07 -14.49
C TYR A 483 14.47 -5.54 -14.19
N THR A 484 14.62 -6.39 -15.20
CA THR A 484 14.51 -7.85 -15.00
C THR A 484 15.69 -8.38 -14.20
N ASP A 485 16.83 -7.70 -14.29
CA ASP A 485 18.02 -7.93 -13.47
C ASP A 485 18.52 -6.58 -12.97
N ASP A 486 18.48 -6.40 -11.65
CA ASP A 486 18.94 -5.20 -10.97
C ASP A 486 20.47 -5.07 -10.96
N GLY A 487 21.20 -6.10 -11.39
CA GLY A 487 22.65 -6.11 -11.44
C GLY A 487 23.31 -6.06 -10.06
N ILE A 488 22.60 -6.50 -9.01
CA ILE A 488 23.02 -6.32 -7.62
C ILE A 488 24.33 -7.05 -7.35
N LYS A 489 25.34 -6.30 -6.88
CA LYS A 489 26.59 -6.85 -6.34
C LYS A 489 26.81 -6.31 -4.95
N LEU A 490 27.19 -7.19 -4.03
CA LEU A 490 27.47 -6.83 -2.65
C LEU A 490 28.96 -6.85 -2.35
N THR A 491 29.43 -5.82 -1.65
CA THR A 491 30.73 -5.80 -0.98
C THR A 491 30.53 -5.36 0.46
N ILE A 492 31.13 -6.08 1.40
CA ILE A 492 31.06 -5.73 2.83
C ILE A 492 32.44 -5.28 3.28
N THR A 493 32.52 -4.07 3.83
CA THR A 493 33.76 -3.51 4.38
C THR A 493 33.49 -2.93 5.77
N GLY A 494 34.07 -3.53 6.80
CA GLY A 494 33.76 -3.17 8.18
C GLY A 494 32.27 -3.34 8.48
N ASN A 495 31.61 -2.26 8.92
CA ASN A 495 30.18 -2.24 9.22
C ASN A 495 29.31 -1.71 8.06
N THR A 496 29.85 -1.62 6.84
CA THR A 496 29.16 -1.07 5.69
C THR A 496 28.91 -2.13 4.63
N ILE A 497 27.67 -2.25 4.19
CA ILE A 497 27.21 -3.06 3.07
C ILE A 497 27.09 -2.14 1.87
N LYS A 498 27.97 -2.30 0.88
CA LYS A 498 27.87 -1.63 -0.42
C LYS A 498 27.06 -2.50 -1.37
N ILE A 499 26.01 -1.92 -1.93
CA ILE A 499 25.11 -2.50 -2.92
C ILE A 499 25.34 -1.77 -4.24
N GLU A 500 26.06 -2.38 -5.18
CA GLU A 500 26.15 -1.87 -6.55
C GLU A 500 24.97 -2.36 -7.36
N VAL A 501 24.45 -1.52 -8.26
CA VAL A 501 23.21 -1.77 -9.01
C VAL A 501 23.38 -1.32 -10.46
N ASN A 502 22.59 -1.89 -11.37
CA ASN A 502 22.41 -1.34 -12.70
C ASN A 502 21.88 0.10 -12.57
N PRO A 503 22.53 1.12 -13.16
CA PRO A 503 22.16 2.50 -12.87
C PRO A 503 20.73 2.83 -13.26
N PHE A 504 19.99 3.47 -12.35
CA PHE A 504 18.61 3.88 -12.57
C PHE A 504 18.38 5.30 -12.05
N LYS A 505 17.28 5.94 -12.44
CA LYS A 505 16.96 7.31 -12.03
C LYS A 505 16.81 7.38 -10.52
N TYR A 506 17.55 8.30 -9.89
CA TYR A 506 17.51 8.47 -8.44
C TYR A 506 16.08 8.84 -7.99
N PHE A 507 15.43 7.87 -7.32
CA PHE A 507 14.08 7.85 -6.76
C PHE A 507 13.13 8.95 -7.28
N GLY A 508 12.36 8.62 -8.31
CA GLY A 508 11.41 9.56 -8.93
C GLY A 508 10.58 8.96 -10.06
N GLY A 509 10.15 7.70 -9.92
CA GLY A 509 9.25 7.07 -10.87
C GLY A 509 7.83 7.61 -10.75
N TYR A 510 7.16 7.83 -11.90
CA TYR A 510 5.81 8.39 -11.94
C TYR A 510 4.71 7.39 -11.53
N ILE A 511 5.02 6.08 -11.47
CA ILE A 511 4.05 5.00 -11.27
C ILE A 511 4.26 4.29 -9.92
N THR A 512 5.50 3.87 -9.64
CA THR A 512 5.89 3.14 -8.43
C THR A 512 7.05 3.86 -7.74
N PRO A 513 6.95 4.18 -6.44
CA PRO A 513 8.10 4.69 -5.68
C PRO A 513 9.24 3.68 -5.70
N GLY A 514 10.47 4.14 -5.90
CA GLY A 514 11.61 3.22 -5.85
C GLY A 514 11.91 2.80 -4.42
N ALA A 515 12.26 1.53 -4.21
CA ALA A 515 12.71 1.00 -2.93
C ALA A 515 13.74 -0.13 -3.12
N VAL A 516 14.65 -0.27 -2.15
CA VAL A 516 15.55 -1.41 -2.03
C VAL A 516 15.00 -2.32 -0.94
N ASN A 517 14.66 -3.55 -1.28
CA ASN A 517 13.99 -4.50 -0.40
C ASN A 517 14.95 -5.63 -0.05
N CYS A 518 15.21 -5.84 1.24
CA CYS A 518 15.97 -6.98 1.73
C CYS A 518 15.02 -8.04 2.31
N VAL A 519 14.85 -9.16 1.61
CA VAL A 519 13.92 -10.23 2.01
C VAL A 519 14.40 -10.95 3.28
N LYS A 520 15.72 -11.12 3.42
CA LYS A 520 16.32 -11.86 4.55
C LYS A 520 16.37 -11.02 5.83
N TYR A 521 16.72 -9.75 5.69
CA TYR A 521 16.83 -8.78 6.77
C TYR A 521 16.00 -7.53 6.45
N PRO A 522 14.68 -7.56 6.68
CA PRO A 522 13.75 -6.48 6.31
C PRO A 522 14.12 -5.11 6.88
N GLU A 523 14.83 -5.07 8.01
CA GLU A 523 15.42 -3.86 8.59
C GLU A 523 16.46 -3.18 7.70
N LEU A 524 17.01 -3.89 6.71
CA LEU A 524 17.93 -3.39 5.69
C LEU A 524 17.18 -2.90 4.44
N SER A 525 15.86 -3.06 4.38
CA SER A 525 15.04 -2.45 3.33
C SER A 525 14.91 -0.95 3.55
N PHE A 526 14.89 -0.18 2.47
CA PHE A 526 14.79 1.27 2.55
C PHE A 526 14.22 1.89 1.26
N ASP A 527 13.65 3.08 1.40
CA ASP A 527 13.26 3.95 0.30
C ASP A 527 14.02 5.30 0.38
N GLN A 528 13.64 6.25 -0.48
CA GLN A 528 14.26 7.58 -0.52
C GLN A 528 14.24 8.31 0.84
N SER A 529 13.20 8.10 1.67
CA SER A 529 13.05 8.77 2.97
C SER A 529 14.10 8.33 4.00
N ASN A 530 14.69 7.14 3.82
CA ASN A 530 15.72 6.60 4.69
C ASN A 530 17.15 7.04 4.27
N ILE A 531 17.31 7.64 3.08
CA ILE A 531 18.62 8.07 2.59
C ILE A 531 19.13 9.25 3.42
N THR A 532 20.18 9.00 4.21
CA THR A 532 20.79 10.02 5.06
C THR A 532 21.77 10.93 4.32
N LYS A 533 22.31 10.46 3.18
CA LYS A 533 23.27 11.20 2.39
C LYS A 533 23.16 10.83 0.91
N VAL A 534 23.25 11.83 0.04
CA VAL A 534 23.40 11.63 -1.41
C VAL A 534 24.77 12.17 -1.80
N ASN A 535 25.60 11.31 -2.40
CA ASN A 535 26.82 11.73 -3.06
C ASN A 535 26.52 11.82 -4.55
N THR A 536 26.65 12.98 -5.19
CA THR A 536 26.50 13.15 -6.64
C THR A 536 27.85 13.48 -7.26
N LYS A 537 28.44 12.51 -7.99
CA LYS A 537 29.72 12.69 -8.70
C LYS A 537 29.67 13.97 -9.56
N THR A 538 30.76 14.75 -9.52
CA THR A 538 30.94 16.05 -10.19
C THR A 538 30.05 17.17 -9.63
N ALA A 539 28.74 16.94 -9.46
CA ALA A 539 27.81 17.98 -9.00
C ALA A 539 28.08 18.44 -7.56
N ASP A 540 28.54 17.54 -6.68
CA ASP A 540 28.88 17.90 -5.29
C ASP A 540 30.09 18.86 -5.19
N ASP A 541 30.93 18.93 -6.23
CA ASP A 541 32.08 19.86 -6.29
C ASP A 541 31.64 21.30 -6.61
N PHE A 542 30.36 21.54 -6.93
CA PHE A 542 29.83 22.88 -7.16
C PHE A 542 29.49 23.56 -5.83
N ALA A 543 30.14 24.69 -5.54
CA ALA A 543 29.76 25.51 -4.40
C ALA A 543 28.35 26.09 -4.58
N SER A 544 27.52 25.95 -3.55
CA SER A 544 26.18 26.56 -3.48
C SER A 544 26.26 27.94 -2.84
N ALA A 545 25.67 28.95 -3.49
CA ALA A 545 25.63 30.31 -2.98
C ALA A 545 24.44 31.09 -3.57
N LYS A 546 24.26 32.31 -3.08
CA LYS A 546 23.26 33.27 -3.55
C LYS A 546 23.96 34.59 -3.85
N PHE A 547 23.59 35.24 -4.95
CA PHE A 547 24.13 36.52 -5.35
C PHE A 547 23.01 37.55 -5.49
N THR A 548 23.21 38.76 -4.96
CA THR A 548 22.30 39.89 -5.11
C THR A 548 22.96 40.93 -5.99
N GLY A 549 22.36 41.20 -7.15
CA GLY A 549 22.84 42.24 -8.06
C GLY A 549 22.50 43.64 -7.57
N SER A 550 23.10 44.64 -8.21
CA SER A 550 22.87 46.07 -7.92
C SER A 550 21.41 46.49 -8.12
N ASN A 551 20.67 45.77 -8.97
CA ASN A 551 19.24 45.95 -9.18
C ASN A 551 18.34 45.40 -8.03
N GLY A 552 18.95 44.91 -6.95
CA GLY A 552 18.27 44.36 -5.76
C GLY A 552 17.73 42.94 -5.92
N THR A 553 17.85 42.34 -7.10
CA THR A 553 17.40 40.97 -7.35
C THR A 553 18.44 39.97 -6.86
N SER A 554 17.99 38.90 -6.21
CA SER A 554 18.86 37.81 -5.75
C SER A 554 18.56 36.50 -6.44
N LEU A 555 19.60 35.81 -6.90
CA LEU A 555 19.51 34.50 -7.53
C LEU A 555 20.42 33.48 -6.84
N ASN A 556 19.92 32.25 -6.71
CA ASN A 556 20.71 31.12 -6.26
C ASN A 556 21.60 30.64 -7.41
N TYR A 557 22.82 30.21 -7.09
CA TYR A 557 23.73 29.68 -8.09
C TYR A 557 24.61 28.55 -7.55
N ARG A 558 25.08 27.75 -8.50
CA ARG A 558 26.09 26.71 -8.33
C ARG A 558 27.33 27.10 -9.14
N LEU A 559 28.49 27.05 -8.50
CA LEU A 559 29.78 27.37 -9.14
C LEU A 559 30.78 26.25 -8.92
N TYR A 560 31.17 25.59 -10.00
CA TYR A 560 32.40 24.82 -10.04
C TYR A 560 33.54 25.76 -10.41
N THR A 561 34.58 25.81 -9.58
CA THR A 561 35.78 26.61 -9.85
C THR A 561 36.88 25.68 -10.31
N SER A 562 37.53 26.00 -11.44
CA SER A 562 38.74 25.29 -11.86
C SER A 562 39.78 25.25 -10.73
N LYS A 563 40.53 24.14 -10.65
CA LYS A 563 41.61 23.94 -9.68
C LYS A 563 42.92 24.63 -10.10
N SER A 564 42.97 25.19 -11.31
CA SER A 564 44.15 25.87 -11.83
C SER A 564 44.40 27.21 -11.13
N THR A 565 45.68 27.58 -11.05
CA THR A 565 46.13 28.84 -10.45
C THR A 565 46.05 30.03 -11.41
N THR A 566 45.87 29.78 -12.71
CA THR A 566 45.70 30.80 -13.75
C THR A 566 44.22 30.98 -14.10
N PRO A 567 43.81 32.17 -14.61
CA PRO A 567 42.44 32.37 -15.07
C PRO A 567 42.06 31.33 -16.14
N GLN A 568 40.96 30.61 -15.91
CA GLN A 568 40.44 29.59 -16.83
C GLN A 568 39.12 30.00 -17.48
N PRO A 569 38.70 29.35 -18.57
CA PRO A 569 37.39 29.60 -19.16
C PRO A 569 36.25 29.47 -18.16
N LEU A 570 35.15 30.13 -18.46
CA LEU A 570 33.90 29.99 -17.72
C LEU A 570 32.80 29.55 -18.67
N VAL A 571 32.17 28.41 -18.39
CA VAL A 571 30.90 28.04 -19.03
C VAL A 571 29.75 28.54 -18.16
N VAL A 572 28.88 29.37 -18.73
CA VAL A 572 27.62 29.78 -18.12
C VAL A 572 26.53 28.85 -18.65
N TRP A 573 26.02 28.00 -17.77
CA TRP A 573 24.94 27.05 -18.07
C TRP A 573 23.58 27.63 -17.68
N LEU A 574 22.73 27.87 -18.67
CA LEU A 574 21.33 28.26 -18.50
C LEU A 574 20.46 27.00 -18.58
N HIS A 575 19.81 26.64 -17.47
CA HIS A 575 18.97 25.44 -17.41
C HIS A 575 17.67 25.61 -18.21
N GLY A 576 16.96 24.49 -18.45
CA GLY A 576 15.68 24.47 -19.15
C GLY A 576 14.52 24.94 -18.27
N GLY A 577 13.30 24.87 -18.83
CA GLY A 577 12.11 25.32 -18.13
C GLY A 577 11.68 24.45 -16.95
N GLY A 578 12.16 23.20 -16.88
CA GLY A 578 11.81 22.24 -15.83
C GLY A 578 12.63 22.40 -14.55
N GLU A 579 13.76 23.11 -14.62
CA GLU A 579 14.72 23.24 -13.52
C GLU A 579 14.63 24.57 -12.75
N VAL A 580 13.59 25.37 -13.04
CA VAL A 580 13.29 26.60 -12.29
C VAL A 580 12.93 26.25 -10.84
N GLY A 581 13.29 27.13 -9.90
CA GLY A 581 12.99 26.91 -8.49
C GLY A 581 13.97 27.62 -7.56
N SER A 582 14.06 27.10 -6.34
CA SER A 582 14.88 27.67 -5.26
C SER A 582 15.72 26.64 -4.50
N ASP A 583 15.70 25.36 -4.91
CA ASP A 583 16.46 24.28 -4.27
C ASP A 583 17.99 24.38 -4.44
N ASN A 584 18.44 25.15 -5.44
CA ASN A 584 19.83 25.27 -5.89
C ASN A 584 20.50 23.93 -6.19
N ASP A 585 19.74 22.95 -6.71
CA ASP A 585 20.18 21.58 -6.97
C ASP A 585 19.77 21.08 -8.36
N VAL A 586 18.49 21.25 -8.73
CA VAL A 586 17.97 20.65 -9.97
C VAL A 586 18.58 21.27 -11.23
N ASN A 587 19.03 22.53 -11.15
CA ASN A 587 19.71 23.25 -12.23
C ASN A 587 21.05 22.63 -12.66
N ILE A 588 21.67 21.80 -11.81
CA ILE A 588 22.90 21.07 -12.13
C ILE A 588 22.73 19.55 -12.17
N THR A 589 21.54 19.02 -11.87
CA THR A 589 21.32 17.57 -11.74
C THR A 589 20.20 17.00 -12.62
N ALA A 590 19.40 17.83 -13.28
CA ALA A 590 18.35 17.37 -14.20
C ALA A 590 18.88 16.82 -15.53
N ASN A 591 20.05 17.29 -15.96
CA ASN A 591 20.74 16.83 -17.15
C ASN A 591 22.23 17.23 -17.06
N ARG A 592 23.05 16.75 -18.01
CA ARG A 592 24.51 16.90 -17.98
C ARG A 592 25.04 18.30 -18.29
N GLY A 593 24.18 19.30 -18.50
CA GLY A 593 24.60 20.61 -18.99
C GLY A 593 25.56 21.40 -18.09
N ALA A 594 25.56 21.13 -16.78
CA ALA A 594 26.56 21.68 -15.87
C ALA A 594 27.82 20.81 -15.75
N THR A 595 27.68 19.48 -15.79
CA THR A 595 28.77 18.54 -15.46
C THR A 595 29.61 18.10 -16.67
N THR A 596 29.04 18.09 -17.88
CA THR A 596 29.68 17.48 -19.06
C THR A 596 31.05 18.08 -19.39
N TRP A 597 31.24 19.38 -19.17
CA TRP A 597 32.50 20.08 -19.49
C TRP A 597 33.66 19.57 -18.64
N ILE A 598 33.40 19.34 -17.36
CA ILE A 598 34.37 18.84 -16.37
C ILE A 598 34.65 17.36 -16.65
N GLU A 599 33.60 16.59 -16.94
CA GLU A 599 33.68 15.16 -17.25
C GLU A 599 34.39 14.89 -18.58
N ALA A 600 34.32 15.82 -19.53
CA ALA A 600 35.09 15.81 -20.78
C ALA A 600 36.57 16.21 -20.59
N GLY A 601 37.00 16.49 -19.35
CA GLY A 601 38.39 16.82 -19.01
C GLY A 601 38.80 18.25 -19.36
N LYS A 602 37.85 19.17 -19.58
CA LYS A 602 38.18 20.58 -19.80
C LYS A 602 38.54 21.26 -18.48
N ASP A 603 39.67 21.95 -18.46
CA ASP A 603 40.03 22.80 -17.34
C ASP A 603 39.24 24.11 -17.41
N THR A 604 38.09 24.16 -16.73
CA THR A 604 37.12 25.25 -16.81
C THR A 604 36.43 25.46 -15.47
N SER A 605 35.94 26.67 -15.25
CA SER A 605 34.90 26.93 -14.27
C SER A 605 33.52 26.78 -14.93
N VAL A 606 32.49 26.47 -14.15
CA VAL A 606 31.09 26.37 -14.62
C VAL A 606 30.18 27.09 -13.65
N LEU A 607 29.42 28.06 -14.16
CA LEU A 607 28.40 28.79 -13.42
C LEU A 607 27.01 28.36 -13.91
N SER A 608 26.17 27.88 -13.00
CA SER A 608 24.75 27.69 -13.26
C SER A 608 23.93 28.49 -12.25
N VAL A 609 23.14 29.42 -12.75
CA VAL A 609 22.24 30.25 -11.95
C VAL A 609 20.84 29.68 -12.08
N GLN A 610 20.17 29.45 -10.95
CA GLN A 610 18.81 28.94 -10.93
C GLN A 610 17.81 30.09 -10.99
N PHE A 611 16.95 30.08 -12.00
CA PHE A 611 15.86 31.05 -12.12
C PHE A 611 14.67 30.65 -11.26
N PRO A 612 14.01 31.60 -10.56
CA PRO A 612 12.92 31.28 -9.63
C PRO A 612 11.66 30.74 -10.31
N ALA A 613 11.41 31.14 -11.56
CA ALA A 613 10.22 30.77 -12.32
C ALA A 613 10.54 30.70 -13.81
N ASN A 614 9.80 29.88 -14.54
CA ASN A 614 9.92 29.79 -16.00
C ASN A 614 9.12 30.93 -16.64
N TYR A 615 9.65 31.51 -17.70
CA TYR A 615 8.93 32.52 -18.48
C TYR A 615 7.91 31.86 -19.43
N GLY A 616 6.87 32.59 -19.82
CA GLY A 616 5.80 32.11 -20.70
C GLY A 616 6.20 31.95 -22.16
N TRP A 617 5.25 31.58 -23.01
CA TRP A 617 5.43 31.65 -24.47
C TRP A 617 5.20 33.08 -24.96
N ALA A 618 5.85 33.46 -26.06
CA ALA A 618 5.86 34.82 -26.60
C ALA A 618 6.39 35.88 -25.62
N ILE A 619 7.47 35.56 -24.89
CA ILE A 619 8.08 36.49 -23.93
C ILE A 619 8.52 37.79 -24.62
N TYR A 620 8.87 37.77 -25.91
CA TYR A 620 9.28 38.95 -26.69
C TYR A 620 8.23 40.08 -26.74
N LYS A 621 6.96 39.80 -26.41
CA LYS A 621 5.87 40.78 -26.29
C LYS A 621 5.27 40.86 -24.88
N ASN A 622 5.87 40.18 -23.91
CA ASN A 622 5.41 40.18 -22.52
C ASN A 622 6.07 41.35 -21.75
N PRO A 623 5.30 42.39 -21.36
CA PRO A 623 5.86 43.59 -20.72
C PRO A 623 6.32 43.37 -19.27
N THR A 624 6.08 42.19 -18.69
CA THR A 624 6.48 41.86 -17.32
C THR A 624 7.63 40.88 -17.28
N GLU A 625 7.55 39.79 -18.06
CA GLU A 625 8.54 38.72 -18.03
C GLU A 625 9.84 39.09 -18.74
N LEU A 626 9.78 39.85 -19.85
CA LEU A 626 10.98 40.24 -20.58
C LEU A 626 11.88 41.17 -19.73
N PRO A 627 11.38 42.27 -19.13
CA PRO A 627 12.20 43.08 -18.22
C PRO A 627 12.69 42.31 -16.99
N LEU A 628 11.95 41.30 -16.53
CA LEU A 628 12.39 40.46 -15.41
C LEU A 628 13.56 39.56 -15.81
N MET A 629 13.52 38.96 -17.00
CA MET A 629 14.63 38.19 -17.56
C MET A 629 15.87 39.07 -17.76
N GLU A 630 15.69 40.31 -18.23
CA GLU A 630 16.79 41.29 -18.34
C GLU A 630 17.43 41.59 -16.99
N LYS A 631 16.62 41.78 -15.93
CA LYS A 631 17.13 41.92 -14.57
C LYS A 631 17.90 40.70 -14.09
N TYR A 632 17.45 39.49 -14.43
CA TYR A 632 18.19 38.27 -14.08
C TYR A 632 19.53 38.20 -14.81
N ASN A 633 19.59 38.60 -16.09
CA ASN A 633 20.84 38.70 -16.83
C ASN A 633 21.80 39.74 -16.23
N ASP A 634 21.29 40.87 -15.70
CA ASP A 634 22.14 41.85 -15.00
C ASP A 634 22.82 41.23 -13.77
N VAL A 635 22.06 40.48 -12.96
CA VAL A 635 22.59 39.76 -11.78
C VAL A 635 23.68 38.77 -12.20
N GLN A 636 23.45 38.02 -13.28
CA GLN A 636 24.43 37.08 -13.81
C GLN A 636 25.67 37.80 -14.35
N TYR A 637 25.50 38.88 -15.11
CA TYR A 637 26.59 39.69 -15.65
C TYR A 637 27.48 40.23 -14.53
N GLU A 638 26.90 40.83 -13.49
CA GLU A 638 27.62 41.34 -12.33
C GLU A 638 28.39 40.24 -11.59
N LEU A 639 27.78 39.06 -11.42
CA LEU A 639 28.46 37.91 -10.82
C LEU A 639 29.66 37.48 -11.68
N ILE A 640 29.50 37.40 -13.00
CA ILE A 640 30.57 37.07 -13.94
C ILE A 640 31.70 38.12 -13.85
N GLN A 641 31.40 39.41 -13.77
CA GLN A 641 32.42 40.45 -13.59
C GLN A 641 33.22 40.23 -12.31
N LYS A 642 32.57 39.92 -11.18
CA LYS A 642 33.27 39.60 -9.92
C LYS A 642 34.18 38.38 -10.04
N LEU A 643 33.76 37.36 -10.78
CA LEU A 643 34.59 36.18 -11.04
C LEU A 643 35.82 36.52 -11.89
N ILE A 644 35.68 37.41 -12.87
CA ILE A 644 36.81 37.94 -13.66
C ILE A 644 37.76 38.74 -12.76
N GLU A 645 37.24 39.67 -11.96
CA GLU A 645 38.01 40.51 -11.04
C GLU A 645 38.78 39.68 -10.00
N SER A 646 38.23 38.53 -9.60
CA SER A 646 38.91 37.60 -8.69
C SER A 646 40.15 36.93 -9.29
N GLY A 647 40.40 37.09 -10.59
CA GLY A 647 41.52 36.48 -11.30
C GLY A 647 41.35 34.98 -11.60
N LYS A 648 40.17 34.41 -11.35
CA LYS A 648 39.88 32.99 -11.58
C LYS A 648 39.30 32.69 -12.97
N VAL A 649 38.68 33.69 -13.60
CA VAL A 649 38.02 33.56 -14.91
C VAL A 649 38.76 34.34 -15.97
N ASP A 650 39.06 33.68 -17.09
CA ASP A 650 39.58 34.32 -18.29
C ASP A 650 38.46 35.10 -19.01
N LYS A 651 38.56 36.42 -18.96
CA LYS A 651 37.59 37.34 -19.57
C LYS A 651 37.43 37.17 -21.09
N ASN A 652 38.37 36.51 -21.77
CA ASN A 652 38.33 36.27 -23.21
C ASN A 652 37.74 34.90 -23.58
N ARG A 653 37.41 34.06 -22.60
CA ARG A 653 36.88 32.70 -22.79
C ARG A 653 35.68 32.44 -21.86
N ILE A 654 34.65 33.28 -22.00
CA ILE A 654 33.37 33.10 -21.31
C ILE A 654 32.37 32.56 -22.34
N TYR A 655 31.82 31.38 -22.07
CA TYR A 655 30.93 30.66 -22.96
C TYR A 655 29.52 30.63 -22.40
N LEU A 656 28.51 30.63 -23.28
CA LEU A 656 27.11 30.59 -22.88
C LEU A 656 26.41 29.39 -23.52
N VAL A 657 25.77 28.55 -22.71
CA VAL A 657 25.09 27.35 -23.20
C VAL A 657 23.75 27.16 -22.49
N GLY A 658 22.70 26.81 -23.23
CA GLY A 658 21.43 26.45 -22.61
C GLY A 658 20.44 25.73 -23.54
N PRO A 659 19.54 24.88 -23.00
CA PRO A 659 18.50 24.18 -23.74
C PRO A 659 17.10 24.75 -23.48
N SER A 660 16.16 24.59 -24.41
CA SER A 660 14.74 24.95 -24.17
C SER A 660 14.61 26.42 -23.71
N SER A 661 14.02 26.69 -22.53
CA SER A 661 14.02 28.03 -21.92
C SER A 661 15.43 28.63 -21.77
N GLY A 662 16.43 27.84 -21.43
CA GLY A 662 17.83 28.27 -21.40
C GLY A 662 18.41 28.55 -22.79
N GLY A 663 17.91 27.88 -23.84
CA GLY A 663 18.26 28.18 -25.23
C GLY A 663 17.70 29.51 -25.70
N GLY A 664 16.44 29.81 -25.36
CA GLY A 664 15.86 31.15 -25.57
C GLY A 664 16.53 32.22 -24.70
N GLY A 665 16.92 31.87 -23.47
CA GLY A 665 17.72 32.72 -22.60
C GLY A 665 19.11 33.01 -23.14
N THR A 666 19.72 32.05 -23.86
CA THR A 666 21.03 32.21 -24.49
C THR A 666 20.98 33.37 -25.50
N PHE A 667 20.02 33.39 -26.42
CA PHE A 667 19.86 34.51 -27.37
C PHE A 667 19.67 35.85 -26.68
N ARG A 668 18.81 35.89 -25.64
CA ARG A 668 18.51 37.15 -24.91
C ARG A 668 19.72 37.68 -24.16
N PHE A 669 20.50 36.81 -23.54
CA PHE A 669 21.70 37.23 -22.83
C PHE A 669 22.79 37.69 -23.81
N LEU A 670 22.92 37.04 -24.97
CA LEU A 670 23.80 37.51 -26.05
C LEU A 670 23.38 38.90 -26.54
N MET A 671 22.08 39.12 -26.78
CA MET A 671 21.56 40.42 -27.24
C MET A 671 21.77 41.55 -26.22
N GLN A 672 21.62 41.25 -24.93
CA GLN A 672 21.77 42.24 -23.86
C GLN A 672 23.24 42.55 -23.57
N TYR A 673 24.13 41.56 -23.69
CA TYR A 673 25.57 41.68 -23.38
C TYR A 673 26.47 41.09 -24.50
N PRO A 674 26.43 41.65 -25.73
CA PRO A 674 27.07 41.05 -26.92
C PRO A 674 28.60 40.99 -26.86
N LYS A 675 29.24 41.74 -25.96
CA LYS A 675 30.70 41.79 -25.80
C LYS A 675 31.22 40.85 -24.69
N LEU A 676 30.32 40.22 -23.93
CA LEU A 676 30.70 39.40 -22.79
C LEU A 676 31.28 38.06 -23.25
N PHE A 677 30.60 37.40 -24.19
CA PHE A 677 30.82 35.99 -24.52
C PHE A 677 31.79 35.80 -25.69
N ALA A 678 32.61 34.75 -25.60
CA ALA A 678 33.54 34.32 -26.63
C ALA A 678 32.92 33.33 -27.62
N GLY A 679 31.89 32.60 -27.20
CA GLY A 679 31.14 31.66 -28.02
C GLY A 679 29.92 31.14 -27.26
N ALA A 680 28.93 30.61 -27.99
CA ALA A 680 27.69 30.13 -27.39
C ALA A 680 27.12 28.91 -28.12
N ILE A 681 26.31 28.13 -27.40
CA ILE A 681 25.50 27.04 -27.95
C ILE A 681 24.05 27.22 -27.47
N ALA A 682 23.13 27.42 -28.41
CA ALA A 682 21.70 27.53 -28.12
C ALA A 682 20.98 26.26 -28.59
N ILE A 683 20.36 25.52 -27.67
CA ILE A 683 19.76 24.21 -27.95
C ILE A 683 18.24 24.29 -27.77
N ALA A 684 17.47 23.74 -28.72
CA ALA A 684 16.00 23.67 -28.67
C ALA A 684 15.34 24.98 -28.23
N ALA A 685 15.83 26.12 -28.72
CA ALA A 685 15.59 27.40 -28.06
C ALA A 685 14.09 27.76 -27.99
N LYS A 686 13.57 27.86 -26.76
CA LYS A 686 12.19 28.23 -26.49
C LYS A 686 11.97 29.67 -26.91
N ASP A 687 11.19 29.84 -27.97
CA ASP A 687 10.64 31.13 -28.40
C ASP A 687 11.74 32.18 -28.55
N THR A 688 12.57 31.98 -29.58
CA THR A 688 13.93 32.52 -29.65
C THR A 688 13.99 33.99 -29.34
N ILE A 689 13.27 34.83 -30.08
CA ILE A 689 13.37 36.29 -29.95
C ILE A 689 12.18 37.03 -30.58
N GLY A 690 11.26 36.36 -31.27
CA GLY A 690 10.16 36.97 -32.03
C GLY A 690 9.13 35.95 -32.50
N ASP A 691 8.10 36.42 -33.21
CA ASP A 691 6.99 35.58 -33.68
C ASP A 691 7.39 34.70 -34.88
N TYR A 692 7.74 33.45 -34.62
CA TYR A 692 8.09 32.48 -35.67
C TYR A 692 6.87 31.90 -36.40
N SER A 693 5.64 32.21 -35.96
CA SER A 693 4.41 31.71 -36.59
C SER A 693 3.99 32.50 -37.82
N GLN A 694 4.59 33.68 -38.03
CA GLN A 694 4.41 34.52 -39.20
C GLN A 694 5.00 33.86 -40.46
N PRO A 695 4.66 34.34 -41.67
CA PRO A 695 5.35 33.95 -42.90
C PRO A 695 6.87 34.11 -42.74
N GLU A 696 7.62 33.11 -43.21
CA GLU A 696 9.08 32.99 -43.01
C GLU A 696 9.84 34.29 -43.25
N ALA A 697 9.58 34.98 -44.38
CA ALA A 697 10.26 36.24 -44.70
C ALA A 697 10.02 37.35 -43.65
N VAL A 698 8.82 37.40 -43.04
CA VAL A 698 8.48 38.37 -41.99
C VAL A 698 9.18 37.99 -40.69
N ALA A 699 9.10 36.72 -40.29
CA ALA A 699 9.76 36.23 -39.08
C ALA A 699 11.28 36.41 -39.14
N VAL A 700 11.91 36.06 -40.26
CA VAL A 700 13.35 36.24 -40.48
C VAL A 700 13.72 37.73 -40.46
N GLY A 701 12.92 38.61 -41.07
CA GLY A 701 13.13 40.06 -41.00
C GLY A 701 13.12 40.59 -39.56
N ASP A 702 12.09 40.24 -38.78
CA ASP A 702 11.99 40.60 -37.36
C ASP A 702 13.18 40.08 -36.53
N PHE A 703 13.68 38.90 -36.87
CA PHE A 703 14.83 38.30 -36.20
C PHE A 703 16.12 39.02 -36.55
N MET A 704 16.30 39.43 -37.81
CA MET A 704 17.47 40.24 -38.22
C MET A 704 17.56 41.53 -37.40
N ASP A 705 16.45 42.23 -37.21
CA ASP A 705 16.43 43.48 -36.43
C ASP A 705 16.90 43.29 -34.98
N LYS A 706 16.60 42.13 -34.40
CA LYS A 706 16.96 41.77 -33.02
C LYS A 706 18.37 41.21 -32.90
N LEU A 707 18.86 40.49 -33.92
CA LEU A 707 20.13 39.78 -33.90
C LEU A 707 21.32 40.57 -34.47
N LYS A 708 21.09 41.73 -35.09
CA LYS A 708 22.16 42.57 -35.68
C LYS A 708 23.32 42.91 -34.74
N GLY A 709 23.11 42.84 -33.42
CA GLY A 709 24.13 43.13 -32.42
C GLY A 709 25.05 41.95 -32.07
N ILE A 710 24.80 40.73 -32.58
CA ILE A 710 25.51 39.51 -32.14
C ILE A 710 26.22 38.75 -33.28
N THR A 711 26.30 39.31 -34.50
CA THR A 711 26.85 38.67 -35.72
C THR A 711 28.33 38.31 -35.65
N ASP A 712 29.05 38.79 -34.64
CA ASP A 712 30.48 38.51 -34.45
C ASP A 712 30.74 37.39 -33.43
N ILE A 713 29.70 36.91 -32.75
CA ILE A 713 29.81 35.90 -31.70
C ILE A 713 29.69 34.51 -32.33
N PRO A 714 30.71 33.63 -32.22
CA PRO A 714 30.56 32.24 -32.60
C PRO A 714 29.36 31.59 -31.89
N LEU A 715 28.32 31.23 -32.66
CA LEU A 715 27.09 30.66 -32.13
C LEU A 715 26.75 29.34 -32.85
N TRP A 716 26.63 28.24 -32.10
CA TRP A 716 26.13 26.98 -32.63
C TRP A 716 24.69 26.76 -32.18
N ILE A 717 23.77 26.75 -33.13
CA ILE A 717 22.35 26.52 -32.91
C ILE A 717 22.04 25.04 -33.13
N VAL A 718 21.33 24.41 -32.19
CA VAL A 718 21.02 22.97 -32.23
C VAL A 718 19.53 22.74 -31.99
N HIS A 719 18.89 21.87 -32.77
CA HIS A 719 17.48 21.51 -32.60
C HIS A 719 17.19 20.11 -33.15
N ALA A 720 16.09 19.49 -32.74
CA ALA A 720 15.48 18.39 -33.50
C ALA A 720 14.46 18.93 -34.50
N GLU A 721 14.35 18.32 -35.69
CA GLU A 721 13.48 18.77 -36.78
C GLU A 721 12.02 18.90 -36.33
N ASN A 722 11.49 17.83 -35.74
CA ASN A 722 10.11 17.72 -35.28
C ASN A 722 10.01 17.71 -33.74
N ASP A 723 10.74 18.60 -33.07
CA ASP A 723 10.56 18.83 -31.64
C ASP A 723 9.09 19.22 -31.35
N PRO A 724 8.34 18.42 -30.56
CA PRO A 724 6.91 18.65 -30.32
C PRO A 724 6.65 19.76 -29.29
N THR A 725 7.68 20.26 -28.61
CA THR A 725 7.58 21.26 -27.55
C THR A 725 8.02 22.63 -28.03
N CYS A 726 9.22 22.71 -28.61
CA CYS A 726 9.75 23.94 -29.19
C CYS A 726 9.86 23.76 -30.71
N ASP A 727 9.23 24.62 -31.48
CA ASP A 727 9.25 24.48 -32.94
C ASP A 727 10.64 24.81 -33.50
N SER A 728 11.19 23.93 -34.35
CA SER A 728 12.54 24.09 -34.92
C SER A 728 12.71 25.33 -35.79
N ARG A 729 11.60 25.91 -36.30
CA ARG A 729 11.60 27.20 -37.01
C ARG A 729 12.21 28.33 -36.18
N THR A 730 12.04 28.30 -34.86
CA THR A 730 12.68 29.27 -33.96
C THR A 730 14.20 29.33 -34.15
N SER A 731 14.83 28.18 -34.37
CA SER A 731 16.28 28.03 -34.59
C SER A 731 16.68 28.23 -36.04
N LYS A 732 15.90 27.71 -36.99
CA LYS A 732 16.15 27.89 -38.42
C LYS A 732 16.09 29.36 -38.84
N TYR A 733 15.07 30.10 -38.39
CA TYR A 733 14.92 31.51 -38.72
C TYR A 733 15.98 32.38 -38.05
N ALA A 734 16.42 32.03 -36.83
CA ALA A 734 17.54 32.73 -36.19
C ALA A 734 18.85 32.52 -36.94
N TYR A 735 19.12 31.29 -37.38
CA TYR A 735 20.27 30.98 -38.23
C TYR A 735 20.23 31.76 -39.56
N GLU A 736 19.10 31.71 -40.27
CA GLU A 736 18.94 32.40 -41.54
C GLU A 736 19.06 33.92 -41.40
N ALA A 737 18.48 34.50 -40.33
CA ALA A 737 18.62 35.92 -40.03
C ALA A 737 20.09 36.31 -39.81
N LEU A 738 20.85 35.54 -39.04
CA LEU A 738 22.28 35.77 -38.83
C LEU A 738 23.08 35.66 -40.13
N GLN A 739 22.81 34.65 -40.96
CA GLN A 739 23.45 34.53 -42.27
C GLN A 739 23.15 35.74 -43.18
N LYS A 740 21.90 36.21 -43.22
CA LYS A 740 21.50 37.40 -43.99
C LYS A 740 22.12 38.69 -43.47
N LEU A 741 22.46 38.75 -42.19
CA LEU A 741 23.23 39.84 -41.58
C LEU A 741 24.73 39.74 -41.85
N GLY A 742 25.20 38.69 -42.53
CA GLY A 742 26.61 38.48 -42.88
C GLY A 742 27.42 37.73 -41.82
N ASP A 743 26.78 37.09 -40.84
CA ASP A 743 27.47 36.25 -39.86
C ASP A 743 28.04 34.99 -40.55
N THR A 744 29.37 34.86 -40.48
CA THR A 744 30.13 33.74 -41.07
C THR A 744 30.53 32.67 -40.04
N LYS A 745 30.25 32.91 -38.76
CA LYS A 745 30.63 32.05 -37.64
C LYS A 745 29.47 31.21 -37.12
N VAL A 746 28.23 31.62 -37.39
CA VAL A 746 27.04 30.88 -36.98
C VAL A 746 26.99 29.49 -37.60
N LYS A 747 26.69 28.48 -36.78
CA LYS A 747 26.49 27.08 -37.18
C LYS A 747 25.07 26.62 -36.84
N LEU A 748 24.54 25.69 -37.62
CA LEU A 748 23.26 25.05 -37.37
C LEU A 748 23.39 23.53 -37.45
N THR A 749 22.82 22.84 -36.46
CA THR A 749 22.61 21.39 -36.49
C THR A 749 21.13 21.11 -36.24
N ILE A 750 20.47 20.49 -37.22
CA ILE A 750 19.12 19.98 -37.06
C ILE A 750 19.18 18.45 -37.10
N TYR A 751 18.79 17.82 -36.00
CA TYR A 751 18.68 16.37 -35.90
C TYR A 751 17.37 15.90 -36.50
N ASP A 752 17.43 15.02 -37.49
CA ASP A 752 16.23 14.39 -38.03
C ASP A 752 15.64 13.36 -37.04
N ASP A 753 14.44 12.90 -37.35
CA ASP A 753 13.71 11.92 -36.54
C ASP A 753 14.45 10.58 -36.41
N ALA A 754 15.13 10.14 -37.48
CA ALA A 754 15.85 8.88 -37.47
C ALA A 754 17.03 8.93 -36.49
N PHE A 755 17.78 10.02 -36.50
CA PHE A 755 18.86 10.28 -35.56
C PHE A 755 18.34 10.38 -34.13
N MET A 756 17.30 11.17 -33.88
CA MET A 756 16.73 11.31 -32.52
C MET A 756 16.21 9.98 -31.98
N ASN A 757 15.55 9.16 -32.81
CA ASN A 757 15.12 7.82 -32.43
C ASN A 757 16.31 6.89 -32.15
N SER A 758 17.42 7.02 -32.90
CA SER A 758 18.64 6.22 -32.67
C SER A 758 19.32 6.51 -31.33
N GLN A 759 19.06 7.67 -30.72
CA GLN A 759 19.56 8.01 -29.37
C GLN A 759 18.90 7.17 -28.26
N LYS A 760 17.94 6.30 -28.61
CA LYS A 760 17.18 5.46 -27.66
C LYS A 760 16.46 6.28 -26.58
N LEU A 761 16.10 7.52 -26.92
CA LEU A 761 15.18 8.34 -26.16
C LEU A 761 13.77 7.78 -26.44
N TYR A 762 13.24 6.98 -25.53
CA TYR A 762 11.96 6.30 -25.71
C TYR A 762 10.80 7.25 -26.04
N GLY A 763 9.75 6.72 -26.66
CA GLY A 763 8.57 7.49 -27.04
C GLY A 763 8.82 8.62 -28.03
N GLY A 764 10.01 8.66 -28.66
CA GLY A 764 10.39 9.73 -29.59
C GLY A 764 10.49 11.09 -28.92
N LEU A 765 11.12 11.19 -27.73
CA LEU A 765 11.39 12.45 -26.99
C LEU A 765 12.34 13.40 -27.73
N ARG A 766 11.90 13.91 -28.89
CA ARG A 766 12.67 14.79 -29.77
C ARG A 766 13.00 16.15 -29.15
N HIS A 767 12.25 16.59 -28.14
CA HIS A 767 12.56 17.83 -27.43
C HIS A 767 13.96 17.80 -26.79
N TRP A 768 14.42 16.61 -26.39
CA TRP A 768 15.67 16.41 -25.66
C TRP A 768 16.92 16.41 -26.56
N SER A 769 16.93 17.26 -27.59
CA SER A 769 18.09 17.45 -28.49
C SER A 769 19.37 17.90 -27.76
N TRP A 770 19.26 18.35 -26.50
CA TRP A 770 20.41 18.59 -25.63
C TRP A 770 21.18 17.33 -25.26
N VAL A 771 20.55 16.15 -25.23
CA VAL A 771 21.26 14.90 -24.91
C VAL A 771 22.37 14.62 -25.92
N PRO A 772 22.08 14.47 -27.24
CA PRO A 772 23.15 14.28 -28.22
C PRO A 772 24.09 15.49 -28.33
N ALA A 773 23.61 16.72 -28.14
CA ALA A 773 24.45 17.91 -28.19
C ALA A 773 25.51 17.94 -27.08
N LEU A 774 25.12 17.65 -25.83
CA LEU A 774 26.01 17.63 -24.67
C LEU A 774 26.93 16.41 -24.63
N ASN A 775 26.64 15.39 -25.45
CA ASN A 775 27.49 14.22 -25.67
C ASN A 775 28.41 14.38 -26.90
N ASN A 776 28.30 15.48 -27.66
CA ASN A 776 29.08 15.71 -28.86
C ASN A 776 30.46 16.33 -28.52
N THR A 777 31.52 15.51 -28.62
CA THR A 777 32.90 15.95 -28.36
C THR A 777 33.39 17.02 -29.34
N GLU A 778 32.95 17.01 -30.60
CA GLU A 778 33.30 18.04 -31.58
C GLU A 778 32.73 19.40 -31.16
N MET A 779 31.47 19.42 -30.72
CA MET A 779 30.80 20.65 -30.27
C MET A 779 31.45 21.21 -29.00
N ILE A 780 31.79 20.33 -28.05
CA ILE A 780 32.54 20.70 -26.84
C ILE A 780 33.91 21.29 -27.24
N ASN A 781 34.68 20.62 -28.09
CA ASN A 781 35.99 21.12 -28.51
C ASN A 781 35.89 22.46 -29.23
N TRP A 782 34.95 22.56 -30.18
CA TRP A 782 34.70 23.79 -30.93
C TRP A 782 34.40 24.97 -30.02
N LEU A 783 33.59 24.79 -28.97
CA LEU A 783 33.27 25.88 -28.04
C LEU A 783 34.54 26.38 -27.32
N PHE A 784 35.39 25.45 -26.88
CA PHE A 784 36.63 25.75 -26.16
C PHE A 784 37.76 26.31 -27.04
N ASP A 785 37.65 26.15 -28.36
CA ASP A 785 38.54 26.80 -29.33
C ASP A 785 38.19 28.29 -29.53
N GLN A 786 37.01 28.73 -29.08
CA GLN A 786 36.60 30.13 -29.22
C GLN A 786 37.30 31.03 -28.21
N THR A 787 37.75 32.19 -28.67
CA THR A 787 38.32 33.25 -27.84
C THR A 787 37.94 34.61 -28.39
N LYS A 788 37.71 35.59 -27.51
CA LYS A 788 37.55 36.98 -27.95
C LYS A 788 38.89 37.50 -28.45
N ALA A 789 38.89 38.15 -29.62
CA ALA A 789 40.08 38.83 -30.13
C ALA A 789 40.61 39.84 -29.08
N PRO A 790 41.93 39.97 -28.90
CA PRO A 790 42.49 41.01 -28.05
C PRO A 790 41.96 42.37 -28.52
N ALA A 791 41.51 43.21 -27.59
CA ALA A 791 41.14 44.58 -27.93
C ALA A 791 42.35 45.24 -28.62
N GLN A 792 42.19 45.62 -29.89
CA GLN A 792 43.16 46.44 -30.59
C GLN A 792 43.35 47.70 -29.73
N THR A 793 44.54 47.87 -29.15
CA THR A 793 44.93 49.10 -28.45
C THR A 793 45.09 50.19 -29.51
N GLY A 794 43.97 50.82 -29.86
CA GLY A 794 43.94 52.04 -30.65
C GLY A 794 44.68 53.12 -29.88
N ASN A 795 45.84 53.49 -30.40
CA ASN A 795 46.68 54.55 -29.89
C ASN A 795 46.01 55.90 -30.20
N ASN A 796 45.09 56.33 -29.34
CA ASN A 796 44.45 57.66 -29.45
C ASN A 796 44.91 58.54 -28.28
N ASN A 797 45.93 59.35 -28.57
CA ASN A 797 46.18 60.61 -27.90
C ASN A 797 44.93 61.51 -28.03
N GLY A 798 44.48 62.08 -26.92
CA GLY A 798 43.84 63.40 -26.94
C GLY A 798 42.40 63.49 -26.44
N SER A 799 42.29 64.21 -25.32
CA SER A 799 41.16 65.05 -24.90
C SER A 799 39.97 64.39 -24.19
N THR A 800 40.06 64.46 -22.87
CA THR A 800 38.96 64.41 -21.89
C THR A 800 37.90 65.47 -22.14
N THR A 801 36.63 65.07 -22.28
CA THR A 801 35.48 65.82 -21.76
C THR A 801 34.29 64.88 -21.48
N THR A 802 33.76 64.99 -20.26
CA THR A 802 32.62 64.27 -19.70
C THR A 802 31.30 64.65 -20.40
N PRO A 803 30.32 63.74 -20.60
CA PRO A 803 29.04 64.10 -21.21
C PRO A 803 28.05 64.65 -20.18
N GLN A 804 27.49 65.83 -20.44
CA GLN A 804 26.22 66.25 -19.85
C GLN A 804 25.04 65.74 -20.68
N THR A 805 24.05 65.26 -19.94
CA THR A 805 22.73 64.78 -20.35
C THR A 805 21.91 65.82 -21.10
N GLY A 806 21.28 65.41 -22.20
CA GLY A 806 20.26 66.16 -22.93
C GLY A 806 19.19 65.22 -23.48
N ASN A 807 18.02 65.29 -22.88
CA ASN A 807 16.76 64.66 -23.27
C ASN A 807 16.09 65.49 -24.38
N THR A 808 15.54 64.88 -25.44
CA THR A 808 14.22 65.27 -26.03
C THR A 808 13.74 64.35 -27.17
N ASN A 809 12.43 64.09 -27.11
CA ASN A 809 11.53 63.52 -28.13
C ASN A 809 11.56 64.24 -29.50
N GLY A 810 11.10 63.56 -30.56
CA GLY A 810 10.61 64.24 -31.76
C GLY A 810 10.37 63.35 -32.98
N THR A 811 9.11 63.15 -33.31
CA THR A 811 8.53 62.22 -34.29
C THR A 811 8.55 62.70 -35.75
N THR A 812 8.32 61.74 -36.67
CA THR A 812 7.63 61.81 -37.99
C THR A 812 8.26 62.53 -39.19
N GLY A 813 8.25 61.85 -40.35
CA GLY A 813 8.27 62.53 -41.66
C GLY A 813 8.66 61.67 -42.87
N THR A 814 7.73 60.81 -43.32
CA THR A 814 7.38 60.44 -44.72
C THR A 814 8.38 60.54 -45.90
N THR A 815 8.47 59.42 -46.61
CA THR A 815 8.70 59.09 -48.06
C THR A 815 8.33 60.20 -49.09
N PRO A 816 8.74 60.15 -50.40
CA PRO A 816 8.44 59.01 -51.30
C PRO A 816 9.29 58.79 -52.59
N GLN A 817 8.94 57.69 -53.30
CA GLN A 817 9.09 57.43 -54.76
C GLN A 817 10.50 57.06 -55.28
N THR A 818 10.75 56.21 -56.29
CA THR A 818 10.03 55.47 -57.37
C THR A 818 11.10 54.49 -57.94
N GLY A 819 10.87 53.25 -58.39
CA GLY A 819 10.12 52.81 -59.57
C GLY A 819 10.98 51.88 -60.46
N ASN A 820 10.33 50.95 -61.17
CA ASN A 820 10.72 50.19 -62.37
C ASN A 820 11.41 48.79 -62.32
N ASN A 821 10.57 47.76 -62.49
CA ASN A 821 10.43 46.81 -63.64
C ASN A 821 11.65 46.21 -64.37
N ASN A 822 11.69 44.86 -64.36
CA ASN A 822 11.71 43.88 -65.49
C ASN A 822 12.30 42.56 -64.93
N GLY A 823 11.75 41.35 -65.08
CA GLY A 823 10.84 40.80 -66.09
C GLY A 823 11.60 39.74 -66.91
N THR A 824 11.52 38.45 -66.55
CA THR A 824 11.62 37.33 -67.52
C THR A 824 11.16 36.00 -66.91
N THR A 825 10.09 35.48 -67.50
CA THR A 825 9.54 34.11 -67.45
C THR A 825 10.46 33.12 -68.18
N VAL A 826 10.36 31.81 -67.86
CA VAL A 826 10.25 30.70 -68.84
C VAL A 826 10.02 29.35 -68.10
N THR A 827 8.79 28.86 -68.27
CA THR A 827 8.28 27.49 -68.49
C THR A 827 8.70 26.27 -67.66
N THR A 828 7.67 25.64 -67.09
CA THR A 828 7.49 24.21 -66.79
C THR A 828 7.44 23.33 -68.06
N PRO A 829 7.49 21.99 -67.90
CA PRO A 829 6.26 21.23 -68.18
C PRO A 829 5.90 20.13 -67.15
N GLN A 830 4.61 19.85 -67.12
CA GLN A 830 3.88 18.86 -66.31
C GLN A 830 3.98 17.43 -66.84
N SER A 831 3.81 16.46 -65.93
CA SER A 831 2.87 15.31 -66.04
C SER A 831 2.68 14.76 -64.61
N GLY A 832 1.52 14.54 -64.00
CA GLY A 832 0.18 14.26 -64.52
C GLY A 832 -0.13 12.76 -64.35
N ASN A 833 -0.71 12.33 -63.23
CA ASN A 833 -2.06 11.74 -63.24
C ASN A 833 -2.66 11.43 -61.85
N ASN A 834 -3.98 11.53 -61.84
CA ASN A 834 -4.96 11.36 -60.78
C ASN A 834 -5.11 9.94 -60.21
N SER A 835 -5.57 9.85 -58.95
CA SER A 835 -6.83 9.15 -58.65
C SER A 835 -7.51 9.68 -57.38
N THR A 836 -8.75 10.12 -57.59
CA THR A 836 -9.89 10.41 -56.71
C THR A 836 -10.05 9.49 -55.48
N SER A 837 -10.18 10.03 -54.26
CA SER A 837 -11.39 10.52 -53.57
C SER A 837 -12.16 9.47 -52.76
N THR A 838 -12.31 9.71 -51.46
CA THR A 838 -13.59 9.57 -50.75
C THR A 838 -13.59 10.47 -49.52
N THR A 839 -14.59 11.32 -49.48
CA THR A 839 -14.92 12.32 -48.45
C THR A 839 -15.62 11.65 -47.28
N THR A 840 -15.34 12.07 -46.05
CA THR A 840 -16.39 12.22 -45.04
C THR A 840 -16.02 13.31 -44.04
N THR A 841 -16.98 14.19 -43.83
CA THR A 841 -16.93 15.47 -43.16
C THR A 841 -17.03 15.39 -41.64
N ALA A 842 -16.26 16.30 -41.01
CA ALA A 842 -16.59 17.13 -39.85
C ALA A 842 -17.01 16.46 -38.52
N GLN A 843 -16.26 16.77 -37.45
CA GLN A 843 -16.80 17.62 -36.39
C GLN A 843 -15.68 18.22 -35.53
N THR A 844 -15.73 19.53 -35.38
CA THR A 844 -14.98 20.38 -34.45
C THR A 844 -15.46 20.15 -33.02
N SER A 845 -14.53 19.97 -32.06
CA SER A 845 -14.80 20.22 -30.64
C SER A 845 -13.62 20.94 -29.99
N THR A 846 -13.86 22.21 -29.70
CA THR A 846 -13.11 23.03 -28.75
C THR A 846 -13.48 22.58 -27.33
N ASN A 847 -12.50 22.29 -26.47
CA ASN A 847 -12.71 22.26 -25.03
C ASN A 847 -11.51 22.87 -24.32
N SER A 848 -11.65 24.14 -23.96
CA SER A 848 -10.95 24.79 -22.87
C SER A 848 -11.70 24.50 -21.57
N SER A 849 -11.00 24.10 -20.51
CA SER A 849 -11.55 24.21 -19.15
C SER A 849 -10.45 24.68 -18.20
N SER A 850 -10.56 25.96 -17.85
CA SER A 850 -9.85 26.63 -16.77
C SER A 850 -10.61 26.41 -15.46
N SER A 851 -9.88 26.00 -14.43
CA SER A 851 -10.31 25.93 -13.04
C SER A 851 -10.58 27.32 -12.45
N SER A 852 -11.70 27.48 -11.73
CA SER A 852 -11.94 28.63 -10.86
C SER A 852 -12.47 28.17 -9.50
N THR A 853 -11.81 28.65 -8.45
CA THR A 853 -12.05 28.45 -7.02
C THR A 853 -13.06 29.44 -6.40
N LEU A 854 -13.60 29.05 -5.21
CA LEU A 854 -14.20 29.83 -4.08
C LEU A 854 -15.74 29.97 -4.01
N PRO A 855 -16.38 30.20 -2.83
CA PRO A 855 -15.98 30.00 -1.41
C PRO A 855 -17.07 29.36 -0.48
N LYS A 856 -16.70 29.16 0.80
CA LYS A 856 -17.54 28.73 1.95
C LYS A 856 -18.42 29.85 2.54
N THR A 857 -19.64 29.51 2.97
CA THR A 857 -20.47 30.14 4.04
C THR A 857 -21.40 29.04 4.64
N GLY A 858 -21.42 28.71 5.94
CA GLY A 858 -22.21 29.31 7.06
C GLY A 858 -23.74 29.18 6.83
N SER A 859 -24.63 28.57 7.64
CA SER A 859 -24.66 28.26 9.08
C SER A 859 -25.85 27.34 9.44
N VAL A 860 -25.65 26.52 10.49
CA VAL A 860 -26.55 26.12 11.62
C VAL A 860 -28.08 25.97 11.40
N VAL A 861 -28.58 24.75 11.61
CA VAL A 861 -29.89 24.51 12.28
C VAL A 861 -29.78 23.29 13.21
N ASP A 862 -30.11 23.54 14.48
CA ASP A 862 -30.20 22.61 15.60
C ASP A 862 -31.60 21.96 15.63
N PHE A 863 -31.70 20.64 15.80
CA PHE A 863 -32.94 19.99 16.23
C PHE A 863 -32.62 18.73 17.03
N SER A 864 -32.62 18.91 18.35
CA SER A 864 -32.91 17.86 19.31
C SER A 864 -34.39 17.45 19.23
N LEU A 865 -34.69 16.21 19.63
CA LEU A 865 -36.02 15.63 19.94
C LEU A 865 -36.72 14.85 18.80
N MET A 866 -36.58 13.52 18.79
CA MET A 866 -37.68 12.56 18.99
C MET A 866 -37.22 11.10 18.77
N MET A 867 -37.14 10.36 19.88
CA MET A 867 -37.29 8.90 19.91
C MET A 867 -38.79 8.55 19.89
N LEU A 868 -39.09 7.36 19.33
CA LEU A 868 -40.28 6.50 19.48
C LEU A 868 -41.39 6.56 18.41
N ILE A 869 -41.78 5.34 17.99
CA ILE A 869 -42.96 4.89 17.20
C ILE A 869 -42.72 4.97 15.67
N SER A 870 -42.78 3.93 14.84
CA SER A 870 -43.70 2.78 14.79
C SER A 870 -43.18 1.65 13.89
N SER A 871 -43.54 0.44 14.26
CA SER A 871 -43.70 -0.76 13.44
C SER A 871 -44.99 -0.73 12.61
N ALA A 872 -44.91 -1.00 11.30
CA ALA A 872 -45.83 -1.86 10.48
C ALA A 872 -45.90 -1.43 8.99
N LEU A 873 -45.84 -2.45 8.11
CA LEU A 873 -46.21 -2.48 6.67
C LEU A 873 -45.24 -1.72 5.73
N VAL A 874 -44.69 -2.34 4.69
CA VAL A 874 -45.32 -2.96 3.51
C VAL A 874 -44.22 -3.79 2.82
N ALA A 875 -44.28 -5.09 2.48
CA ALA A 875 -45.37 -5.93 1.98
C ALA A 875 -46.08 -5.39 0.71
N LEU A 876 -45.34 -4.92 -0.28
CA LEU A 876 -45.78 -4.79 -1.69
C LEU A 876 -44.54 -4.96 -2.60
N GLY A 877 -44.36 -6.16 -3.13
CA GLY A 877 -43.32 -6.46 -4.10
C GLY A 877 -43.47 -7.82 -4.77
N PHE A 878 -44.69 -8.39 -4.76
CA PHE A 878 -44.97 -9.73 -5.29
C PHE A 878 -46.41 -9.85 -5.81
N VAL A 879 -46.83 -9.01 -6.76
CA VAL A 879 -47.91 -9.35 -7.71
C VAL A 879 -47.73 -8.53 -8.98
N LEU A 880 -46.98 -9.05 -9.96
CA LEU A 880 -47.13 -8.71 -11.39
C LEU A 880 -46.27 -9.68 -12.23
N LEU A 881 -46.66 -10.96 -12.24
CA LEU A 881 -46.38 -11.92 -13.31
C LEU A 881 -47.12 -13.23 -13.02
N ARG A 882 -48.38 -13.31 -13.42
CA ARG A 882 -49.07 -14.50 -13.96
C ARG A 882 -50.58 -14.24 -14.07
N ARG A 883 -51.00 -13.71 -15.23
CA ARG A 883 -52.33 -13.95 -15.79
C ARG A 883 -52.16 -14.65 -17.14
N LYS A 884 -52.23 -15.98 -17.08
CA LYS A 884 -52.66 -16.97 -18.10
C LYS A 884 -52.95 -18.21 -17.23
N ALA A 885 -54.15 -18.75 -17.13
CA ALA A 885 -55.18 -18.93 -18.14
C ALA A 885 -56.60 -18.87 -17.54
N THR A 886 -57.53 -18.60 -18.46
CA THR A 886 -58.99 -18.49 -18.37
C THR A 886 -59.70 -19.84 -18.33
N ASN A 887 -60.60 -20.04 -17.36
CA ASN A 887 -62.05 -20.26 -17.53
C ASN A 887 -62.70 -20.50 -16.16
#